data_AF-A0A9E1XPS7-F1
#
_entry.id   AF-A0A9E1XPS7-F1
#
_cell.length_a   1.000
_cell.length_b   1.000
_cell.length_c   1.000
_cell.angle_alpha   90.00
_cell.angle_beta   90.00
_cell.angle_gamma   90.00
#
_symmetry.space_group_name_H-M   'P 1'
#
loop_
_entity.id
_entity.type
_entity.pdbx_description
1 polymer ?
#
loop_
_entity_poly.entity_id
_entity_poly.type
_entity_poly.pdbx_seq_one_letter_code
_entity_poly.pdbx_strand_id
1 'polypeptide(L)'
;LGVRWFLPGPKGEVIPEARTLTFTSFSLLEEPDFSFMHMGTVGWRPDVVRRGGRINEEEYAFLEWDAAGLHNRLWLMRNRVSSYPLAFSHRPVKTEWIERFGKEHPEYFALLPDGRRDLPPAIKYRPGHLCYTSDGVFAETMADIGAFFTGKAPGTRGMSKGWWDQSWAYGDTVSMLPHDSFKPCQCQTCKPLLKETETYWPRSAELVWQFVDRVGREVARRHPGKIVTNLAYGDYTEVPERIKKLPDNVLVGICPHRLNKVFNLLFPERYAEYMDLVRRWDAMNEMPLLFWQHHLVRSGRYAERNLGIPSHYVHSFARYIRDVSAFGRHMYMQLSTDSVVMEHLNRYVAFRMMRDTTTDVDAVLADYYQSFYGPGAGVAKELLDDIEKLSVKIIRDTTGVNSYPGFKYDKLWNGDLGEAVLKGYRAKADRLVGLTRDTPYAAAGEMMSRFFVGQIEDGRQQYLTELNAKQDAIRRAAAMVVPVRRAAGKLSIDGALDEGAWADAQVLPLVSLRDGKPTAHRTEARLLQSPETLYVAFTCFDPNPAKLSAAPGNTDSVEIFIDANNDNLSYHQVIIDTGKRSGDMYFHGPGQRADTEWVSGKRFELKRYADRWVVEIALPRKNIPGGKARWGVNFCRSMRTPPSKRDQYSTWSPSLRGGFHQPRLFGHIALTE
;
A
#
# COMPACT_ATOMS: atom_id res chain seq x y z
N LEU A 1 -35.10 9.84 25.09
CA LEU A 1 -33.90 10.62 25.48
C LEU A 1 -33.25 11.36 24.32
N GLY A 2 -33.25 10.84 23.09
CA GLY A 2 -32.74 11.59 21.93
C GLY A 2 -31.21 11.70 21.84
N VAL A 3 -30.47 11.04 22.72
CA VAL A 3 -29.00 11.07 22.71
C VAL A 3 -28.45 10.38 21.46
N ARG A 4 -27.39 10.95 20.87
CA ARG A 4 -26.65 10.40 19.73
C ARG A 4 -25.15 10.45 19.99
N TRP A 5 -24.41 9.53 19.37
CA TRP A 5 -22.95 9.44 19.43
C TRP A 5 -22.38 9.20 18.03
N PHE A 6 -22.19 10.28 17.27
CA PHE A 6 -21.86 10.20 15.84
C PHE A 6 -20.37 9.93 15.58
N LEU A 7 -19.47 10.43 16.45
CA LEU A 7 -18.04 10.13 16.42
C LEU A 7 -17.46 10.12 17.85
N PRO A 8 -16.22 9.64 18.06
CA PRO A 8 -15.58 9.66 19.38
C PRO A 8 -15.37 11.07 19.92
N GLY A 9 -15.53 11.21 21.24
CA GLY A 9 -15.26 12.45 21.97
C GLY A 9 -16.47 13.36 22.12
N PRO A 10 -16.39 14.39 22.97
CA PRO A 10 -17.52 15.25 23.32
C PRO A 10 -18.11 15.99 22.11
N LYS A 11 -17.31 16.31 21.09
CA LYS A 11 -17.78 16.95 19.85
C LYS A 11 -18.69 16.07 19.00
N GLY A 12 -18.69 14.76 19.23
CA GLY A 12 -19.56 13.80 18.55
C GLY A 12 -20.84 13.45 19.31
N GLU A 13 -21.00 13.97 20.53
CA GLU A 13 -22.15 13.67 21.39
C GLU A 13 -23.23 14.73 21.19
N VAL A 14 -24.46 14.27 20.93
CA VAL A 14 -25.64 15.13 20.94
C VAL A 14 -26.49 14.68 22.10
N ILE A 15 -26.63 15.54 23.11
CA ILE A 15 -27.42 15.29 24.31
C ILE A 15 -28.48 16.38 24.38
N PRO A 16 -29.72 16.12 23.93
CA PRO A 16 -30.80 17.10 24.01
C PRO A 16 -31.09 17.47 25.46
N GLU A 17 -31.16 18.79 25.73
CA GLU A 17 -31.59 19.27 27.04
C GLU A 17 -33.09 19.05 27.23
N ALA A 18 -33.47 18.46 28.37
CA ALA A 18 -34.85 18.28 28.74
C ALA A 18 -35.01 18.45 30.25
N ARG A 19 -35.95 19.30 30.68
CA ARG A 19 -36.30 19.48 32.11
C ARG A 19 -37.08 18.30 32.68
N THR A 20 -37.83 17.61 31.83
CA THR A 20 -38.67 16.48 32.19
C THR A 20 -38.39 15.33 31.25
N LEU A 21 -38.00 14.18 31.79
CA LEU A 21 -37.87 12.94 31.04
C LEU A 21 -39.18 12.16 31.14
N THR A 22 -39.93 12.12 30.04
CA THR A 22 -41.16 11.33 29.94
C THR A 22 -40.84 10.00 29.27
N PHE A 23 -41.27 8.90 29.90
CA PHE A 23 -41.13 7.56 29.35
C PHE A 23 -42.51 6.94 29.26
N THR A 24 -42.82 6.36 28.10
CA THR A 24 -43.93 5.41 27.98
C THR A 24 -43.37 4.05 28.33
N SER A 25 -44.11 3.22 29.07
CA SER A 25 -43.70 1.84 29.32
C SER A 25 -43.47 1.11 27.99
N PHE A 26 -42.34 0.44 27.84
CA PHE A 26 -41.98 -0.33 26.65
C PHE A 26 -41.21 -1.58 27.05
N SER A 27 -41.20 -2.58 26.17
CA SER A 27 -40.29 -3.71 26.22
C SER A 27 -39.44 -3.69 24.95
N LEU A 28 -38.15 -3.94 25.09
CA LEU A 28 -37.21 -4.00 23.96
C LEU A 28 -36.40 -5.29 24.09
N LEU A 29 -36.59 -6.18 23.13
CA LEU A 29 -35.70 -7.30 22.85
C LEU A 29 -35.05 -7.01 21.50
N GLU A 30 -33.73 -7.00 21.46
CA GLU A 30 -32.98 -6.68 20.24
C GLU A 30 -31.80 -7.65 20.11
N GLU A 31 -31.67 -8.24 18.92
CA GLU A 31 -30.55 -9.07 18.52
C GLU A 31 -29.95 -8.46 17.25
N PRO A 32 -28.63 -8.23 17.18
CA PRO A 32 -28.02 -7.64 16.00
C PRO A 32 -27.97 -8.64 14.84
N ASP A 33 -28.24 -8.17 13.64
CA ASP A 33 -28.12 -9.01 12.42
C ASP A 33 -26.71 -9.56 12.22
N PHE A 34 -25.68 -8.83 12.63
CA PHE A 34 -24.30 -9.29 12.70
C PHE A 34 -23.82 -9.40 14.16
N SER A 35 -23.54 -10.61 14.63
CA SER A 35 -23.07 -10.89 16.00
C SER A 35 -21.62 -10.45 16.23
N PHE A 36 -20.80 -10.44 15.17
CA PHE A 36 -19.46 -9.88 15.20
C PHE A 36 -19.39 -8.69 14.24
N MET A 37 -19.14 -7.48 14.76
CA MET A 37 -18.89 -6.31 13.93
C MET A 37 -17.58 -5.66 14.35
N HIS A 38 -16.64 -5.54 13.42
CA HIS A 38 -15.35 -4.95 13.70
C HIS A 38 -14.92 -4.09 12.53
N MET A 39 -14.61 -2.82 12.77
CA MET A 39 -14.23 -1.88 11.71
C MET A 39 -12.95 -1.12 12.06
N GLY A 40 -11.92 -1.22 11.22
CA GLY A 40 -10.56 -0.72 11.44
C GLY A 40 -9.82 -1.57 12.47
N THR A 41 -8.66 -1.14 12.97
CA THR A 41 -8.34 -1.52 14.35
C THR A 41 -9.51 -1.01 15.20
N VAL A 42 -10.09 -1.82 16.10
CA VAL A 42 -11.32 -1.52 16.87
C VAL A 42 -11.55 -0.04 17.20
N GLY A 43 -10.50 0.73 17.47
CA GLY A 43 -10.52 2.19 17.45
C GLY A 43 -9.60 2.87 16.44
N TRP A 44 -9.90 4.14 16.23
CA TRP A 44 -8.94 5.11 15.73
C TRP A 44 -7.76 5.25 16.69
N ARG A 45 -6.65 4.57 16.39
CA ARG A 45 -5.49 4.51 17.27
C ARG A 45 -4.37 5.43 16.78
N PRO A 46 -3.87 6.38 17.58
CA PRO A 46 -2.79 7.28 17.17
C PRO A 46 -1.53 6.55 16.68
N ASP A 47 -1.16 5.43 17.32
CA ASP A 47 0.01 4.62 16.90
C ASP A 47 -0.19 3.94 15.54
N VAL A 48 -1.43 3.61 15.19
CA VAL A 48 -1.80 3.00 13.91
C VAL A 48 -1.91 4.05 12.82
N VAL A 49 -2.49 5.22 13.12
CA VAL A 49 -2.52 6.36 12.19
C VAL A 49 -1.10 6.85 11.90
N ARG A 50 -0.23 6.93 12.92
CA ARG A 50 1.22 7.23 12.76
C ARG A 50 1.96 6.18 11.90
N ARG A 51 1.59 4.91 12.01
CA ARG A 51 2.13 3.82 11.16
C ARG A 51 1.35 3.72 9.85
N GLY A 52 1.36 4.78 9.05
CA GLY A 52 0.68 4.75 7.75
C GLY A 52 0.30 6.11 7.18
N GLY A 53 0.37 7.19 7.96
CA GLY A 53 0.11 8.56 7.54
C GLY A 53 0.46 9.56 8.65
N ARG A 54 0.33 10.86 8.36
CA ARG A 54 0.49 11.93 9.36
C ARG A 54 -0.84 12.09 10.12
N ILE A 55 -0.80 12.23 11.44
CA ILE A 55 -1.96 12.66 12.22
C ILE A 55 -2.18 14.16 11.96
N ASN A 56 -3.43 14.58 11.77
CA ASN A 56 -3.79 15.98 11.92
C ASN A 56 -3.97 16.29 13.41
N GLU A 57 -2.91 16.77 14.07
CA GLU A 57 -2.93 17.02 15.52
C GLU A 57 -3.96 18.09 15.90
N GLU A 58 -4.23 19.04 15.01
CA GLU A 58 -5.27 20.05 15.22
C GLU A 58 -6.67 19.46 15.20
N GLU A 59 -6.96 18.51 14.30
CA GLU A 59 -8.24 17.78 14.27
C GLU A 59 -8.46 17.04 15.59
N TYR A 60 -7.44 16.33 16.06
CA TYR A 60 -7.53 15.55 17.29
C TYR A 60 -7.69 16.43 18.53
N ALA A 61 -6.98 17.56 18.58
CA ALA A 61 -7.14 18.55 19.64
C ALA A 61 -8.54 19.17 19.62
N PHE A 62 -9.04 19.54 18.44
CA PHE A 62 -10.39 20.09 18.26
C PHE A 62 -11.50 19.12 18.71
N LEU A 63 -11.34 17.84 18.38
CA LEU A 63 -12.27 16.77 18.78
C LEU A 63 -12.17 16.40 20.26
N GLU A 64 -11.21 16.98 21.00
CA GLU A 64 -10.91 16.66 22.40
C GLU A 64 -10.64 15.15 22.58
N TRP A 65 -9.81 14.61 21.68
CA TRP A 65 -9.52 13.19 21.72
C TRP A 65 -8.52 12.84 22.80
N ASP A 66 -8.88 11.91 23.68
CA ASP A 66 -7.93 11.26 24.56
C ASP A 66 -7.01 10.25 23.83
N ALA A 67 -5.70 10.37 24.04
CA ALA A 67 -4.71 9.44 23.49
C ALA A 67 -4.76 8.03 24.14
N ALA A 68 -5.46 7.87 25.27
CA ALA A 68 -5.61 6.59 25.97
C ALA A 68 -6.69 5.67 25.34
N GLY A 69 -7.47 6.19 24.37
CA GLY A 69 -8.53 5.52 23.64
C GLY A 69 -9.86 5.37 24.38
N LEU A 70 -10.12 6.08 25.48
CA LEU A 70 -11.35 5.96 26.27
C LEU A 70 -12.60 6.40 25.48
N HIS A 71 -12.61 7.62 24.93
CA HIS A 71 -13.68 8.17 24.12
C HIS A 71 -14.03 7.25 22.95
N ASN A 72 -13.01 6.65 22.33
CA ASN A 72 -13.22 5.67 21.28
C ASN A 72 -13.89 4.39 21.80
N ARG A 73 -13.42 3.82 22.91
CA ARG A 73 -14.07 2.63 23.51
C ARG A 73 -15.52 2.91 23.91
N LEU A 74 -15.77 4.05 24.54
CA LEU A 74 -17.13 4.47 24.91
C LEU A 74 -18.01 4.64 23.67
N TRP A 75 -17.51 5.27 22.61
CA TRP A 75 -18.24 5.44 21.36
C TRP A 75 -18.65 4.09 20.74
N LEU A 76 -17.76 3.10 20.73
CA LEU A 76 -18.08 1.75 20.25
C LEU A 76 -19.12 1.05 21.12
N MET A 77 -19.01 1.18 22.45
CA MET A 77 -19.99 0.61 23.38
C MET A 77 -21.37 1.23 23.19
N ARG A 78 -21.42 2.57 23.04
CA ARG A 78 -22.65 3.34 22.80
C ARG A 78 -23.28 3.03 21.44
N ASN A 79 -22.47 2.73 20.43
CA ASN A 79 -22.92 2.23 19.13
C ASN A 79 -23.10 0.71 19.08
N ARG A 80 -22.86 -0.01 20.19
CA ARG A 80 -23.11 -1.44 20.36
C ARG A 80 -22.45 -2.31 19.28
N VAL A 81 -21.20 -1.98 18.95
CA VAL A 81 -20.47 -2.51 17.77
C VAL A 81 -20.16 -4.01 17.88
N SER A 82 -19.64 -4.51 19.00
CA SER A 82 -19.48 -5.96 19.17
C SER A 82 -19.28 -6.31 20.63
N SER A 83 -19.89 -7.42 21.05
CA SER A 83 -19.72 -8.03 22.36
C SER A 83 -18.93 -9.35 22.31
N TYR A 84 -18.57 -9.83 21.11
CA TYR A 84 -18.07 -11.18 20.90
C TYR A 84 -16.79 -11.18 20.02
N PRO A 85 -15.59 -11.47 20.56
CA PRO A 85 -14.37 -11.52 19.76
C PRO A 85 -14.15 -12.91 19.13
N LEU A 86 -13.55 -12.92 17.94
CA LEU A 86 -13.17 -14.13 17.20
C LEU A 86 -11.67 -14.12 16.91
N ALA A 87 -11.01 -15.28 16.92
CA ALA A 87 -9.69 -15.45 16.32
C ALA A 87 -9.85 -15.79 14.83
N PHE A 88 -9.42 -14.92 13.92
CA PHE A 88 -9.57 -15.10 12.47
C PHE A 88 -8.45 -14.41 11.65
N SER A 89 -7.23 -14.34 12.19
CA SER A 89 -6.09 -13.68 11.52
C SER A 89 -5.00 -14.67 11.13
N HIS A 90 -4.05 -14.21 10.30
CA HIS A 90 -2.86 -14.96 9.89
C HIS A 90 -2.13 -15.58 11.08
N ARG A 91 -1.65 -16.82 10.91
CA ARG A 91 -0.79 -17.47 11.90
C ARG A 91 0.40 -16.54 12.25
N PRO A 92 0.54 -16.11 13.51
CA PRO A 92 1.53 -15.10 13.87
C PRO A 92 2.90 -15.72 14.05
N VAL A 93 3.96 -14.96 13.73
CA VAL A 93 5.37 -15.36 13.98
C VAL A 93 5.60 -15.72 15.45
N LYS A 94 4.80 -15.17 16.37
CA LYS A 94 4.86 -15.46 17.82
C LYS A 94 4.48 -16.89 18.20
N THR A 95 3.98 -17.69 17.27
CA THR A 95 3.84 -19.15 17.47
C THR A 95 5.18 -19.88 17.36
N GLU A 96 6.24 -19.16 16.98
CA GLU A 96 7.65 -19.56 17.08
C GLU A 96 7.96 -20.89 16.38
N TRP A 97 7.27 -21.17 15.26
CA TRP A 97 7.45 -22.42 14.53
C TRP A 97 8.89 -22.65 14.08
N ILE A 98 9.56 -21.60 13.58
CA ILE A 98 10.96 -21.68 13.16
C ILE A 98 11.84 -22.05 14.34
N GLU A 99 11.68 -21.38 15.47
CA GLU A 99 12.47 -21.60 16.67
C GLU A 99 12.22 -22.99 17.28
N ARG A 100 10.96 -23.45 17.26
CA ARG A 100 10.54 -24.74 17.82
C ARG A 100 10.94 -25.93 16.94
N PHE A 101 10.85 -25.79 15.62
CA PHE A 101 10.91 -26.94 14.71
C PHE A 101 11.90 -26.77 13.56
N GLY A 102 12.40 -25.57 13.29
CA GLY A 102 13.22 -25.29 12.10
C GLY A 102 14.54 -26.05 12.01
N LYS A 103 15.13 -26.42 13.16
CA LYS A 103 16.39 -27.17 13.23
C LYS A 103 16.18 -28.68 13.08
N GLU A 104 15.18 -29.23 13.76
CA GLU A 104 14.95 -30.68 13.86
C GLU A 104 14.01 -31.19 12.78
N HIS A 105 13.08 -30.35 12.32
CA HIS A 105 12.04 -30.68 11.36
C HIS A 105 11.97 -29.66 10.20
N PRO A 106 13.06 -29.50 9.42
CA PRO A 106 13.07 -28.59 8.27
C PRO A 106 12.00 -28.96 7.21
N GLU A 107 11.55 -30.21 7.16
CA GLU A 107 10.50 -30.71 6.29
C GLU A 107 9.10 -30.15 6.62
N TYR A 108 8.89 -29.60 7.82
CA TYR A 108 7.64 -28.91 8.19
C TYR A 108 7.45 -27.60 7.42
N PHE A 109 8.54 -27.05 6.88
CA PHE A 109 8.53 -25.79 6.17
C PHE A 109 8.38 -26.01 4.66
N ALA A 110 7.76 -25.05 4.00
CA ALA A 110 7.46 -25.07 2.58
C ALA A 110 8.76 -25.23 1.77
N LEU A 111 8.77 -26.16 0.84
CA LEU A 111 9.80 -26.26 -0.19
C LEU A 111 9.54 -25.17 -1.23
N LEU A 112 10.52 -24.30 -1.46
CA LEU A 112 10.44 -23.20 -2.44
C LEU A 112 10.88 -23.68 -3.83
N PRO A 113 10.54 -22.94 -4.91
CA PRO A 113 10.92 -23.31 -6.28
C PRO A 113 12.44 -23.46 -6.51
N ASP A 114 13.26 -22.83 -5.68
CA ASP A 114 14.72 -22.92 -5.73
C ASP A 114 15.29 -24.15 -4.99
N GLY A 115 14.41 -25.06 -4.53
CA GLY A 115 14.77 -26.28 -3.81
C GLY A 115 15.08 -26.09 -2.32
N ARG A 116 15.04 -24.85 -1.79
CA ARG A 116 15.29 -24.58 -0.37
C ARG A 116 14.01 -24.61 0.45
N ARG A 117 14.13 -24.95 1.74
CA ARG A 117 13.05 -24.77 2.71
C ARG A 117 12.90 -23.31 3.08
N ASP A 118 11.68 -22.87 3.37
CA ASP A 118 11.40 -21.50 3.80
C ASP A 118 11.85 -21.25 5.26
N LEU A 119 13.16 -21.25 5.47
CA LEU A 119 13.85 -20.98 6.74
C LEU A 119 14.83 -19.80 6.59
N PRO A 120 15.18 -19.08 7.69
CA PRO A 120 16.17 -17.99 7.67
C PRO A 120 17.56 -18.47 7.18
N PRO A 121 18.42 -17.62 6.57
CA PRO A 121 18.94 -16.43 7.26
C PRO A 121 18.80 -15.08 6.53
N ALA A 122 18.14 -15.01 5.38
CA ALA A 122 18.32 -13.89 4.44
C ALA A 122 17.27 -12.76 4.49
N ILE A 123 16.17 -12.87 5.24
CA ILE A 123 15.12 -11.83 5.27
C ILE A 123 14.57 -11.68 6.70
N LYS A 124 14.89 -10.55 7.33
CA LYS A 124 14.33 -10.15 8.63
C LYS A 124 12.79 -10.16 8.52
N TYR A 125 12.12 -10.93 9.38
CA TYR A 125 10.65 -11.06 9.48
C TYR A 125 9.94 -12.00 8.48
N ARG A 126 10.62 -12.93 7.81
CA ARG A 126 9.89 -13.98 7.05
C ARG A 126 9.33 -15.04 8.02
N PRO A 127 8.02 -15.37 7.97
CA PRO A 127 7.36 -16.18 8.99
C PRO A 127 7.64 -17.68 8.92
N GLY A 128 8.35 -18.16 7.90
CA GLY A 128 8.59 -19.57 7.64
C GLY A 128 7.30 -20.31 7.23
N HIS A 129 6.92 -20.23 5.95
CA HIS A 129 5.70 -20.88 5.47
C HIS A 129 5.76 -22.39 5.69
N LEU A 130 4.62 -22.99 6.01
CA LEU A 130 4.52 -24.40 6.39
C LEU A 130 4.11 -25.29 5.21
N CYS A 131 4.43 -26.58 5.31
CA CYS A 131 4.01 -27.63 4.41
C CYS A 131 2.67 -28.20 4.91
N TYR A 132 1.55 -27.82 4.27
CA TYR A 132 0.19 -28.18 4.71
C TYR A 132 -0.15 -29.66 4.45
N THR A 133 0.66 -30.40 3.69
CA THR A 133 0.54 -31.86 3.55
C THR A 133 1.46 -32.63 4.52
N SER A 134 2.18 -31.95 5.41
CA SER A 134 3.03 -32.62 6.41
C SER A 134 2.19 -33.10 7.60
N ASP A 135 2.28 -34.39 7.92
CA ASP A 135 1.63 -34.95 9.11
C ASP A 135 2.18 -34.37 10.41
N GLY A 136 3.46 -34.01 10.44
CA GLY A 136 4.05 -33.35 11.61
C GLY A 136 3.50 -31.94 11.82
N VAL A 137 3.33 -31.16 10.74
CA VAL A 137 2.67 -29.84 10.83
C VAL A 137 1.24 -29.98 11.34
N PHE A 138 0.50 -31.00 10.89
CA PHE A 138 -0.84 -31.29 11.39
C PHE A 138 -0.81 -31.68 12.88
N ALA A 139 0.06 -32.61 13.27
CA ALA A 139 0.17 -33.10 14.65
C ALA A 139 0.52 -31.98 15.64
N GLU A 140 1.52 -31.16 15.33
CA GLU A 140 1.94 -30.04 16.18
C GLU A 140 0.86 -28.94 16.24
N THR A 141 0.15 -28.69 15.13
CA THR A 141 -1.01 -27.79 15.12
C THR A 141 -2.11 -28.29 16.05
N MET A 142 -2.47 -29.59 15.98
CA MET A 142 -3.47 -30.18 16.87
C MET A 142 -3.03 -30.20 18.34
N ALA A 143 -1.73 -30.38 18.61
CA ALA A 143 -1.19 -30.30 19.97
C ALA A 143 -1.29 -28.88 20.54
N ASP A 144 -1.00 -27.86 19.73
CA ASP A 144 -1.14 -26.45 20.14
C ASP A 144 -2.62 -26.09 20.39
N ILE A 145 -3.54 -26.53 19.51
CA ILE A 145 -4.99 -26.36 19.69
C ILE A 145 -5.46 -27.04 20.99
N GLY A 146 -5.04 -28.29 21.22
CA GLY A 146 -5.40 -29.04 22.42
C GLY A 146 -4.89 -28.38 23.70
N ALA A 147 -3.67 -27.87 23.69
CA ALA A 147 -3.12 -27.11 24.81
C ALA A 147 -3.95 -25.86 25.11
N PHE A 148 -4.31 -25.08 24.08
CA PHE A 148 -5.15 -23.90 24.23
C PHE A 148 -6.52 -24.22 24.83
N PHE A 149 -7.28 -25.14 24.23
CA PHE A 149 -8.64 -25.46 24.68
C PHE A 149 -8.70 -26.19 26.02
N THR A 150 -7.57 -26.73 26.52
CA THR A 150 -7.46 -27.30 27.87
C THR A 150 -6.87 -26.33 28.89
N GLY A 151 -6.69 -25.06 28.52
CA GLY A 151 -6.22 -24.00 29.43
C GLY A 151 -4.72 -24.06 29.74
N LYS A 152 -3.93 -24.84 28.99
CA LYS A 152 -2.48 -24.91 29.17
C LYS A 152 -1.82 -23.67 28.59
N ALA A 153 -0.78 -23.19 29.27
CA ALA A 153 0.01 -22.06 28.81
C ALA A 153 0.83 -22.40 27.55
N PRO A 154 1.10 -21.42 26.65
CA PRO A 154 1.91 -21.64 25.45
C PRO A 154 3.32 -22.20 25.73
N GLY A 155 3.89 -21.89 26.91
CA GLY A 155 5.18 -22.43 27.35
C GLY A 155 5.21 -23.96 27.44
N THR A 156 4.06 -24.62 27.67
CA THR A 156 3.97 -26.10 27.63
C THR A 156 4.20 -26.68 26.24
N ARG A 157 4.18 -25.83 25.21
CA ARG A 157 4.44 -26.14 23.81
C ARG A 157 5.76 -25.58 23.30
N GLY A 158 6.58 -25.03 24.19
CA GLY A 158 7.90 -24.47 23.86
C GLY A 158 7.88 -23.04 23.31
N MET A 159 6.78 -22.30 23.48
CA MET A 159 6.70 -20.89 23.10
C MET A 159 7.19 -19.98 24.23
N SER A 160 7.90 -18.90 23.89
CA SER A 160 8.48 -17.96 24.87
C SER A 160 7.47 -17.01 25.52
N LYS A 161 6.30 -16.82 24.91
CA LYS A 161 5.27 -15.88 25.40
C LYS A 161 4.37 -16.54 26.45
N GLY A 162 4.04 -15.75 27.49
CA GLY A 162 3.15 -16.19 28.58
C GLY A 162 1.66 -16.24 28.24
N TRP A 163 1.27 -15.92 27.00
CA TRP A 163 -0.13 -15.92 26.56
C TRP A 163 -0.26 -16.32 25.09
N TRP A 164 -1.41 -16.91 24.74
CA TRP A 164 -1.76 -17.24 23.36
C TRP A 164 -2.08 -15.95 22.58
N ASP A 165 -1.57 -15.82 21.36
CA ASP A 165 -1.86 -14.65 20.54
C ASP A 165 -3.34 -14.66 20.12
N GLN A 166 -4.09 -13.63 20.54
CA GLN A 166 -5.54 -13.52 20.36
C GLN A 166 -5.96 -13.48 18.89
N SER A 167 -5.05 -13.13 17.98
CA SER A 167 -5.31 -13.15 16.54
C SER A 167 -5.35 -14.59 15.98
N TRP A 168 -4.74 -15.54 16.70
CA TRP A 168 -4.69 -16.96 16.36
C TRP A 168 -5.62 -17.82 17.22
N ALA A 169 -5.72 -17.58 18.53
CA ALA A 169 -6.58 -18.34 19.43
C ALA A 169 -7.25 -17.43 20.46
N TYR A 170 -8.58 -17.47 20.52
CA TYR A 170 -9.37 -16.65 21.44
C TYR A 170 -10.72 -17.30 21.75
N GLY A 171 -11.09 -17.35 23.03
CA GLY A 171 -12.34 -17.96 23.48
C GLY A 171 -12.48 -19.39 22.94
N ASP A 172 -13.55 -19.64 22.19
CA ASP A 172 -13.85 -20.94 21.60
C ASP A 172 -13.33 -21.11 20.17
N THR A 173 -12.45 -20.20 19.71
CA THR A 173 -12.04 -20.13 18.31
C THR A 173 -10.54 -20.22 18.12
N VAL A 174 -10.12 -20.92 17.06
CA VAL A 174 -8.73 -20.99 16.57
C VAL A 174 -8.66 -20.72 15.07
N SER A 175 -7.71 -19.90 14.65
CA SER A 175 -7.52 -19.50 13.25
C SER A 175 -6.51 -20.40 12.55
N MET A 176 -6.91 -20.96 11.41
CA MET A 176 -6.05 -21.71 10.50
C MET A 176 -5.59 -20.88 9.31
N LEU A 177 -5.77 -19.56 9.32
CA LEU A 177 -5.25 -18.71 8.26
C LEU A 177 -3.74 -18.92 8.13
N PRO A 178 -3.25 -19.23 6.92
CA PRO A 178 -1.83 -19.28 6.66
C PRO A 178 -1.10 -18.00 7.03
N HIS A 179 0.22 -18.08 7.16
CA HIS A 179 1.07 -16.89 7.34
C HIS A 179 0.81 -15.86 6.23
N ASP A 180 0.91 -14.57 6.59
CA ASP A 180 0.75 -13.48 5.63
C ASP A 180 1.82 -13.54 4.53
N SER A 181 1.47 -13.07 3.32
CA SER A 181 2.26 -13.27 2.09
C SER A 181 2.51 -14.74 1.75
N PHE A 182 1.48 -15.57 1.95
CA PHE A 182 1.49 -17.02 1.79
C PHE A 182 2.23 -17.50 0.53
N LYS A 183 3.09 -18.50 0.72
CA LYS A 183 3.76 -19.21 -0.37
C LYS A 183 3.49 -20.71 -0.24
N PRO A 184 2.87 -21.33 -1.26
CA PRO A 184 2.61 -22.77 -1.21
C PRO A 184 3.91 -23.57 -1.28
N CYS A 185 3.93 -24.68 -0.54
CA CYS A 185 4.99 -25.68 -0.63
C CYS A 185 4.98 -26.35 -2.02
N GLN A 186 6.16 -26.56 -2.60
CA GLN A 186 6.35 -27.17 -3.92
C GLN A 186 6.84 -28.62 -3.83
N CYS A 187 6.70 -29.28 -2.67
CA CYS A 187 7.07 -30.69 -2.55
C CYS A 187 6.19 -31.59 -3.43
N GLN A 188 6.63 -32.84 -3.64
CA GLN A 188 5.96 -33.79 -4.53
C GLN A 188 4.49 -34.04 -4.14
N THR A 189 4.14 -33.93 -2.86
CA THR A 189 2.76 -34.09 -2.37
C THR A 189 1.92 -32.83 -2.51
N CYS A 190 2.51 -31.65 -2.33
CA CYS A 190 1.80 -30.37 -2.42
C CYS A 190 1.58 -29.93 -3.87
N LYS A 191 2.54 -30.18 -4.76
CA LYS A 191 2.51 -29.71 -6.15
C LYS A 191 1.25 -30.12 -6.93
N PRO A 192 0.72 -31.36 -6.82
CA PRO A 192 -0.53 -31.76 -7.47
C PRO A 192 -1.80 -31.12 -6.91
N LEU A 193 -1.71 -30.38 -5.79
CA LEU A 193 -2.81 -29.61 -5.20
C LEU A 193 -2.76 -28.14 -5.62
N LEU A 194 -1.80 -27.74 -6.45
CA LEU A 194 -1.69 -26.38 -6.96
C LEU A 194 -2.28 -26.35 -8.38
N LYS A 195 -3.24 -25.44 -8.62
CA LYS A 195 -3.76 -25.23 -9.98
C LYS A 195 -2.71 -24.55 -10.84
N GLU A 196 -2.58 -24.99 -12.09
CA GLU A 196 -1.85 -24.23 -13.12
C GLU A 196 -2.76 -23.11 -13.61
N THR A 197 -2.30 -21.87 -13.49
CA THR A 197 -3.04 -20.69 -13.91
C THR A 197 -2.09 -19.74 -14.63
N GLU A 198 -2.56 -19.07 -15.67
CA GLU A 198 -1.79 -18.03 -16.38
C GLU A 198 -1.46 -16.84 -15.45
N THR A 199 -2.32 -16.61 -14.44
CA THR A 199 -2.11 -15.61 -13.38
C THR A 199 -1.42 -16.23 -12.17
N TYR A 200 -0.64 -15.48 -11.40
CA TYR A 200 0.05 -16.01 -10.21
C TYR A 200 -0.91 -16.44 -9.07
N TRP A 201 -2.13 -15.91 -9.06
CA TRP A 201 -3.19 -16.15 -8.07
C TRP A 201 -4.52 -16.44 -8.80
N PRO A 202 -5.47 -17.22 -8.23
CA PRO A 202 -5.38 -18.10 -7.05
C PRO A 202 -5.08 -19.57 -7.42
N ARG A 203 -4.09 -20.19 -6.78
CA ARG A 203 -3.63 -21.56 -7.11
C ARG A 203 -3.74 -22.59 -5.98
N SER A 204 -3.91 -22.17 -4.73
CA SER A 204 -3.67 -23.01 -3.55
C SER A 204 -4.92 -23.37 -2.74
N ALA A 205 -6.12 -23.21 -3.33
CA ALA A 205 -7.39 -23.52 -2.66
C ALA A 205 -7.42 -24.96 -2.11
N GLU A 206 -7.09 -25.95 -2.94
CA GLU A 206 -7.05 -27.36 -2.55
C GLU A 206 -6.08 -27.62 -1.40
N LEU A 207 -4.86 -27.08 -1.51
CA LEU A 207 -3.81 -27.28 -0.52
C LEU A 207 -4.21 -26.75 0.86
N VAL A 208 -4.76 -25.54 0.93
CA VAL A 208 -5.09 -24.89 2.20
C VAL A 208 -6.37 -25.47 2.78
N TRP A 209 -7.44 -25.59 1.98
CA TRP A 209 -8.74 -25.99 2.51
C TRP A 209 -8.80 -27.48 2.90
N GLN A 210 -8.02 -28.37 2.29
CA GLN A 210 -7.91 -29.75 2.77
C GLN A 210 -7.26 -29.86 4.15
N PHE A 211 -6.28 -29.00 4.45
CA PHE A 211 -5.73 -28.95 5.80
C PHE A 211 -6.74 -28.39 6.81
N VAL A 212 -7.47 -27.34 6.44
CA VAL A 212 -8.54 -26.76 7.27
C VAL A 212 -9.64 -27.78 7.53
N ASP A 213 -10.08 -28.52 6.51
CA ASP A 213 -11.06 -29.61 6.64
C ASP A 213 -10.58 -30.68 7.63
N ARG A 214 -9.33 -31.15 7.47
CA ARG A 214 -8.72 -32.14 8.37
C ARG A 214 -8.66 -31.65 9.82
N VAL A 215 -8.27 -30.39 10.02
CA VAL A 215 -8.24 -29.77 11.37
C VAL A 215 -9.66 -29.61 11.91
N GLY A 216 -10.61 -29.12 11.12
CA GLY A 216 -12.02 -28.93 11.51
C GLY A 216 -12.64 -30.23 12.02
N ARG A 217 -12.50 -31.33 11.26
CA ARG A 217 -12.99 -32.67 11.65
C ARG A 217 -12.38 -33.14 12.97
N GLU A 218 -11.08 -32.94 13.15
CA GLU A 218 -10.41 -33.41 14.37
C GLU A 218 -10.72 -32.54 15.59
N VAL A 219 -10.90 -31.23 15.40
CA VAL A 219 -11.39 -30.32 16.45
C VAL A 219 -12.82 -30.68 16.84
N ALA A 220 -13.72 -30.91 15.88
CA ALA A 220 -15.09 -31.33 16.19
C ALA A 220 -15.11 -32.64 17.01
N ARG A 221 -14.20 -33.57 16.71
CA ARG A 221 -14.07 -34.84 17.43
C ARG A 221 -13.48 -34.71 18.83
N ARG A 222 -12.42 -33.92 19.01
CA ARG A 222 -11.67 -33.82 20.29
C ARG A 222 -12.17 -32.70 21.21
N HIS A 223 -12.74 -31.66 20.63
CA HIS A 223 -13.16 -30.44 21.32
C HIS A 223 -14.54 -29.98 20.81
N PRO A 224 -15.62 -30.72 21.13
CA PRO A 224 -16.98 -30.36 20.69
C PRO A 224 -17.34 -28.93 21.09
N GLY A 225 -18.02 -28.21 20.19
CA GLY A 225 -18.41 -26.81 20.37
C GLY A 225 -17.31 -25.78 20.11
N LYS A 226 -16.09 -26.20 19.74
CA LYS A 226 -15.01 -25.27 19.35
C LYS A 226 -14.96 -25.06 17.85
N ILE A 227 -14.65 -23.82 17.45
CA ILE A 227 -14.74 -23.33 16.08
C ILE A 227 -13.34 -23.15 15.49
N VAL A 228 -13.16 -23.60 14.25
CA VAL A 228 -11.99 -23.34 13.42
C VAL A 228 -12.34 -22.22 12.43
N THR A 229 -11.53 -21.17 12.34
CA THR A 229 -11.75 -20.10 11.37
C THR A 229 -10.71 -20.17 10.25
N ASN A 230 -11.11 -19.86 9.01
CA ASN A 230 -10.19 -19.63 7.91
C ASN A 230 -10.77 -18.64 6.90
N LEU A 231 -9.93 -17.79 6.30
CA LEU A 231 -10.39 -16.90 5.23
C LEU A 231 -10.22 -17.56 3.85
N ALA A 232 -11.20 -17.36 2.98
CA ALA A 232 -11.06 -17.43 1.54
C ALA A 232 -10.24 -16.22 1.06
N TYR A 233 -8.91 -16.30 1.21
CA TYR A 233 -7.99 -15.17 1.05
C TYR A 233 -6.86 -15.46 0.05
N GLY A 234 -6.44 -14.44 -0.69
CA GLY A 234 -5.23 -14.51 -1.51
C GLY A 234 -5.26 -15.66 -2.52
N ASP A 235 -4.40 -16.66 -2.29
CA ASP A 235 -4.18 -17.80 -3.21
C ASP A 235 -5.19 -18.91 -3.06
N TYR A 236 -5.92 -18.89 -1.95
CA TYR A 236 -6.85 -19.92 -1.51
C TYR A 236 -8.25 -19.32 -1.35
N THR A 237 -8.55 -18.31 -2.16
CA THR A 237 -9.87 -17.64 -2.22
C THR A 237 -10.96 -18.53 -2.83
N GLU A 238 -10.61 -19.37 -3.82
CA GLU A 238 -11.62 -20.21 -4.49
C GLU A 238 -12.06 -21.39 -3.62
N VAL A 239 -13.28 -21.85 -3.88
CA VAL A 239 -13.83 -23.08 -3.29
C VAL A 239 -13.01 -24.29 -3.79
N PRO A 240 -12.56 -25.19 -2.90
CA PRO A 240 -11.91 -26.44 -3.30
C PRO A 240 -12.89 -27.39 -4.00
N GLU A 241 -12.43 -28.08 -5.05
CA GLU A 241 -13.19 -29.05 -5.83
C GLU A 241 -13.24 -30.43 -5.15
N ARG A 242 -12.20 -30.80 -4.38
CA ARG A 242 -12.12 -32.13 -3.75
C ARG A 242 -12.88 -32.26 -2.43
N ILE A 243 -13.34 -31.15 -1.87
CA ILE A 243 -14.13 -31.14 -0.63
C ILE A 243 -15.59 -30.93 -1.00
N LYS A 244 -16.46 -31.86 -0.60
CA LYS A 244 -17.92 -31.77 -0.88
C LYS A 244 -18.68 -30.91 0.12
N LYS A 245 -18.29 -30.97 1.40
CA LYS A 245 -18.85 -30.17 2.49
C LYS A 245 -17.81 -29.96 3.57
N LEU A 246 -17.67 -28.73 4.08
CA LEU A 246 -16.82 -28.44 5.23
C LEU A 246 -17.49 -28.95 6.53
N PRO A 247 -16.72 -29.24 7.58
CA PRO A 247 -17.28 -29.55 8.89
C PRO A 247 -18.05 -28.36 9.46
N ASP A 248 -19.15 -28.63 10.17
CA ASP A 248 -20.08 -27.60 10.71
C ASP A 248 -19.46 -26.71 11.81
N ASN A 249 -18.20 -26.92 12.16
CA ASN A 249 -17.43 -26.07 13.07
C ASN A 249 -16.35 -25.23 12.36
N VAL A 250 -16.38 -25.17 11.02
CA VAL A 250 -15.47 -24.33 10.23
C VAL A 250 -16.18 -23.04 9.79
N LEU A 251 -15.74 -21.91 10.34
CA LEU A 251 -16.18 -20.58 9.95
C LEU A 251 -15.32 -20.06 8.79
N VAL A 252 -15.95 -19.90 7.62
CA VAL A 252 -15.32 -19.35 6.42
C VAL A 252 -15.47 -17.84 6.40
N GLY A 253 -14.36 -17.12 6.22
CA GLY A 253 -14.39 -15.67 6.00
C GLY A 253 -14.04 -15.27 4.56
N ILE A 254 -14.87 -14.46 3.92
CA ILE A 254 -14.69 -14.04 2.52
C ILE A 254 -13.75 -12.82 2.46
N CYS A 255 -12.56 -12.99 1.88
CA CYS A 255 -11.56 -11.92 1.69
C CYS A 255 -10.80 -12.04 0.34
N PRO A 256 -11.50 -12.01 -0.80
CA PRO A 256 -10.91 -12.25 -2.12
C PRO A 256 -9.86 -11.21 -2.49
N HIS A 257 -8.67 -11.61 -2.94
CA HIS A 257 -7.56 -10.68 -3.25
C HIS A 257 -7.96 -9.49 -4.14
N ARG A 258 -8.74 -9.75 -5.20
CA ARG A 258 -9.16 -8.74 -6.20
C ARG A 258 -10.40 -7.96 -5.78
N LEU A 259 -11.26 -8.52 -4.93
CA LEU A 259 -12.61 -7.99 -4.67
C LEU A 259 -12.86 -7.61 -3.21
N ASN A 260 -11.86 -7.79 -2.33
CA ASN A 260 -11.94 -7.44 -0.92
C ASN A 260 -11.84 -5.93 -0.66
N LYS A 261 -12.27 -5.07 -1.59
CA LYS A 261 -12.30 -3.62 -1.35
C LYS A 261 -13.70 -3.12 -1.68
N VAL A 262 -14.35 -2.41 -0.76
CA VAL A 262 -15.74 -1.93 -0.94
C VAL A 262 -15.90 -1.10 -2.23
N PHE A 263 -14.87 -0.36 -2.64
CA PHE A 263 -14.94 0.43 -3.87
C PHE A 263 -14.88 -0.43 -5.15
N ASN A 264 -14.33 -1.66 -5.10
CA ASN A 264 -14.42 -2.61 -6.21
C ASN A 264 -15.86 -3.10 -6.39
N LEU A 265 -16.67 -3.05 -5.34
CA LEU A 265 -18.08 -3.43 -5.34
C LEU A 265 -19.00 -2.32 -5.87
N LEU A 266 -18.44 -1.19 -6.32
CA LEU A 266 -19.16 -0.14 -7.06
C LEU A 266 -19.35 -0.47 -8.55
N PHE A 267 -18.60 -1.44 -9.05
CA PHE A 267 -18.64 -1.94 -10.42
C PHE A 267 -19.60 -3.13 -10.50
N PRO A 268 -20.70 -3.07 -11.29
CA PRO A 268 -21.72 -4.12 -11.32
C PRO A 268 -21.18 -5.52 -11.62
N GLU A 269 -20.22 -5.63 -12.54
CA GLU A 269 -19.61 -6.90 -12.95
C GLU A 269 -18.75 -7.51 -11.83
N ARG A 270 -17.98 -6.68 -11.12
CA ARG A 270 -17.17 -7.11 -9.97
C ARG A 270 -18.03 -7.47 -8.78
N TYR A 271 -19.14 -6.75 -8.60
CA TYR A 271 -20.12 -7.05 -7.58
C TYR A 271 -20.79 -8.40 -7.83
N ALA A 272 -21.17 -8.68 -9.07
CA ALA A 272 -21.72 -9.97 -9.46
C ALA A 272 -20.70 -11.11 -9.24
N GLU A 273 -19.43 -10.92 -9.62
CA GLU A 273 -18.33 -11.87 -9.35
C GLU A 273 -18.16 -12.13 -7.84
N TYR A 274 -18.22 -11.08 -7.01
CA TYR A 274 -18.13 -11.21 -5.56
C TYR A 274 -19.31 -11.99 -4.98
N MET A 275 -20.54 -11.66 -5.37
CA MET A 275 -21.74 -12.34 -4.85
C MET A 275 -21.84 -13.79 -5.34
N ASP A 276 -21.32 -14.12 -6.53
CA ASP A 276 -21.15 -15.52 -6.96
C ASP A 276 -20.22 -16.29 -6.02
N LEU A 277 -19.04 -15.73 -5.71
CA LEU A 277 -18.10 -16.33 -4.75
C LEU A 277 -18.75 -16.55 -3.37
N VAL A 278 -19.52 -15.57 -2.87
CA VAL A 278 -20.26 -15.70 -1.61
C VAL A 278 -21.24 -16.88 -1.66
N ARG A 279 -22.06 -16.99 -2.70
CA ARG A 279 -23.02 -18.10 -2.85
C ARG A 279 -22.34 -19.46 -2.94
N ARG A 280 -21.20 -19.56 -3.63
CA ARG A 280 -20.44 -20.82 -3.72
C ARG A 280 -19.88 -21.24 -2.37
N TRP A 281 -19.42 -20.29 -1.55
CA TRP A 281 -18.95 -20.57 -0.19
C TRP A 281 -20.08 -20.88 0.80
N ASP A 282 -21.22 -20.21 0.67
CA ASP A 282 -22.42 -20.52 1.44
C ASP A 282 -22.90 -21.96 1.17
N ALA A 283 -22.95 -22.38 -0.10
CA ALA A 283 -23.30 -23.76 -0.46
C ALA A 283 -22.32 -24.82 0.09
N MET A 284 -21.10 -24.44 0.44
CA MET A 284 -20.03 -25.30 0.94
C MET A 284 -20.06 -25.46 2.48
N ASN A 285 -20.77 -24.57 3.19
CA ASN A 285 -20.65 -24.38 4.63
C ASN A 285 -22.00 -24.13 5.32
N GLU A 286 -22.28 -24.82 6.43
CA GLU A 286 -23.50 -24.57 7.22
C GLU A 286 -23.35 -23.40 8.19
N MET A 287 -22.11 -23.06 8.57
CA MET A 287 -21.87 -21.92 9.45
C MET A 287 -22.08 -20.60 8.70
N PRO A 288 -22.76 -19.61 9.33
CA PRO A 288 -22.85 -18.26 8.77
C PRO A 288 -21.48 -17.68 8.46
N LEU A 289 -21.34 -17.11 7.27
CA LEU A 289 -20.08 -16.58 6.78
C LEU A 289 -19.59 -15.38 7.60
N LEU A 290 -18.28 -15.19 7.57
CA LEU A 290 -17.63 -13.94 7.92
C LEU A 290 -17.27 -13.16 6.66
N PHE A 291 -17.38 -11.84 6.70
CA PHE A 291 -16.98 -10.98 5.61
C PHE A 291 -15.81 -10.12 6.03
N TRP A 292 -14.72 -10.13 5.26
CA TRP A 292 -13.56 -9.26 5.49
C TRP A 292 -13.37 -8.33 4.30
N GLN A 293 -13.56 -7.02 4.53
CA GLN A 293 -13.34 -5.98 3.52
C GLN A 293 -12.17 -5.07 3.88
N HIS A 294 -11.38 -4.67 2.89
CA HIS A 294 -10.27 -3.71 2.93
C HIS A 294 -10.70 -2.38 2.33
N HIS A 295 -11.15 -1.48 3.17
CA HIS A 295 -11.32 -0.07 2.85
C HIS A 295 -10.03 0.71 3.17
N LEU A 296 -8.94 0.29 2.54
CA LEU A 296 -7.59 0.83 2.78
C LEU A 296 -7.20 1.86 1.71
N VAL A 297 -7.96 2.94 1.51
CA VAL A 297 -7.68 3.91 0.42
C VAL A 297 -6.44 4.78 0.70
N ARG A 298 -6.16 5.07 1.98
CA ARG A 298 -5.13 6.04 2.43
C ARG A 298 -4.02 5.41 3.27
N SER A 299 -3.66 4.16 2.96
CA SER A 299 -2.66 3.39 3.72
C SER A 299 -1.34 3.18 2.98
N GLY A 300 -0.27 2.97 3.75
CA GLY A 300 1.04 2.57 3.25
C GLY A 300 1.74 3.64 2.42
N ARG A 301 2.39 3.24 1.32
CA ARG A 301 3.23 4.14 0.49
C ARG A 301 2.46 5.23 -0.27
N TYR A 302 1.13 5.21 -0.26
CA TYR A 302 0.27 6.13 -1.01
C TYR A 302 -0.47 7.14 -0.13
N ALA A 303 -0.36 7.05 1.20
CA ALA A 303 -1.08 7.90 2.13
C ALA A 303 -0.84 9.40 1.88
N GLU A 304 0.42 9.80 1.68
CA GLU A 304 0.75 11.20 1.39
C GLU A 304 0.13 11.69 0.07
N ARG A 305 0.01 10.84 -0.95
CA ARG A 305 -0.57 11.29 -2.24
C ARG A 305 -2.09 11.31 -2.22
N ASN A 306 -2.71 10.54 -1.33
CA ASN A 306 -4.16 10.42 -1.23
C ASN A 306 -4.78 11.37 -0.20
N LEU A 307 -3.98 12.28 0.36
CA LEU A 307 -4.45 13.30 1.29
C LEU A 307 -5.62 14.08 0.69
N GLY A 308 -6.67 14.28 1.49
CA GLY A 308 -7.83 15.07 1.09
C GLY A 308 -8.77 14.43 0.07
N ILE A 309 -8.47 13.25 -0.48
CA ILE A 309 -9.36 12.61 -1.48
C ILE A 309 -10.56 11.97 -0.77
N PRO A 310 -11.79 12.52 -0.86
CA PRO A 310 -12.91 12.05 -0.06
C PRO A 310 -13.25 10.59 -0.37
N SER A 311 -13.51 9.83 0.69
CA SER A 311 -13.87 8.41 0.63
C SER A 311 -15.24 8.21 1.31
N HIS A 312 -16.24 8.98 0.89
CA HIS A 312 -17.58 8.95 1.46
C HIS A 312 -18.46 8.02 0.63
N TYR A 313 -18.95 6.92 1.23
CA TYR A 313 -19.62 5.83 0.51
C TYR A 313 -20.79 5.21 1.29
N VAL A 314 -21.50 6.01 2.10
CA VAL A 314 -22.50 5.55 3.06
C VAL A 314 -23.56 4.62 2.45
N HIS A 315 -24.10 4.96 1.27
CA HIS A 315 -25.10 4.12 0.59
C HIS A 315 -24.51 2.82 0.05
N SER A 316 -23.24 2.84 -0.35
CA SER A 316 -22.57 1.66 -0.89
C SER A 316 -22.20 0.66 0.21
N PHE A 317 -21.78 1.15 1.38
CA PHE A 317 -21.63 0.32 2.58
C PHE A 317 -22.96 -0.31 2.98
N ALA A 318 -24.03 0.49 3.02
CA ALA A 318 -25.33 -0.02 3.43
C ALA A 318 -25.89 -1.08 2.47
N ARG A 319 -25.83 -0.86 1.15
CA ARG A 319 -26.20 -1.89 0.15
C ARG A 319 -25.40 -3.17 0.37
N TYR A 320 -24.09 -3.05 0.48
CA TYR A 320 -23.21 -4.21 0.66
C TYR A 320 -23.56 -5.00 1.92
N ILE A 321 -23.70 -4.32 3.07
CA ILE A 321 -24.01 -4.96 4.36
C ILE A 321 -25.37 -5.67 4.30
N ARG A 322 -26.38 -5.03 3.69
CA ARG A 322 -27.71 -5.61 3.53
C ARG A 322 -27.69 -6.86 2.64
N ASP A 323 -27.00 -6.81 1.51
CA ASP A 323 -27.02 -7.91 0.54
C ASP A 323 -26.25 -9.14 1.05
N VAL A 324 -25.19 -8.95 1.84
CA VAL A 324 -24.41 -10.07 2.40
C VAL A 324 -25.00 -10.64 3.69
N SER A 325 -25.93 -9.94 4.35
CA SER A 325 -26.55 -10.43 5.60
C SER A 325 -27.39 -11.69 5.41
N ALA A 326 -27.81 -11.96 4.17
CA ALA A 326 -28.48 -13.21 3.80
C ALA A 326 -27.60 -14.46 3.96
N PHE A 327 -26.26 -14.30 4.01
CA PHE A 327 -25.29 -15.40 3.98
C PHE A 327 -24.39 -15.46 5.21
N GLY A 328 -24.36 -14.42 6.04
CA GLY A 328 -23.40 -14.35 7.12
C GLY A 328 -23.80 -13.41 8.24
N ARG A 329 -23.17 -13.64 9.39
CA ARG A 329 -23.46 -12.96 10.67
C ARG A 329 -22.23 -12.29 11.28
N HIS A 330 -21.10 -12.28 10.54
CA HIS A 330 -19.85 -11.74 11.04
C HIS A 330 -19.22 -10.78 10.01
N MET A 331 -18.80 -9.60 10.44
CA MET A 331 -18.24 -8.57 9.58
C MET A 331 -16.96 -7.99 10.19
N TYR A 332 -15.90 -8.01 9.39
CA TYR A 332 -14.66 -7.30 9.62
C TYR A 332 -14.41 -6.32 8.45
N MET A 333 -14.36 -5.03 8.72
CA MET A 333 -14.00 -4.03 7.71
C MET A 333 -12.72 -3.34 8.10
N GLN A 334 -11.59 -3.76 7.53
CA GLN A 334 -10.32 -3.07 7.69
C GLN A 334 -10.38 -1.70 7.02
N LEU A 335 -10.05 -0.64 7.77
CA LEU A 335 -10.11 0.74 7.31
C LEU A 335 -8.75 1.40 7.50
N SER A 336 -8.33 2.22 6.52
CA SER A 336 -7.23 3.16 6.70
C SER A 336 -7.77 4.57 6.56
N THR A 337 -7.48 5.41 7.53
CA THR A 337 -7.96 6.79 7.52
C THR A 337 -7.01 7.64 8.35
N ASP A 338 -6.74 8.81 7.82
CA ASP A 338 -5.94 9.92 8.34
C ASP A 338 -6.81 11.01 8.98
N SER A 339 -8.15 10.89 8.90
CA SER A 339 -9.11 11.83 9.49
C SER A 339 -10.37 11.14 10.00
N VAL A 340 -10.73 11.46 11.24
CA VAL A 340 -12.01 11.07 11.85
C VAL A 340 -13.16 11.67 11.09
N VAL A 341 -13.05 12.97 10.85
CA VAL A 341 -14.10 13.79 10.27
C VAL A 341 -14.47 13.28 8.89
N MET A 342 -13.49 12.91 8.06
CA MET A 342 -13.77 12.41 6.72
C MET A 342 -14.44 11.02 6.67
N GLU A 343 -14.39 10.22 7.73
CA GLU A 343 -14.82 8.82 7.65
C GLU A 343 -15.86 8.42 8.71
N HIS A 344 -16.02 9.16 9.81
CA HIS A 344 -16.94 8.81 10.90
C HIS A 344 -18.35 8.45 10.45
N LEU A 345 -18.90 9.16 9.45
CA LEU A 345 -20.25 8.92 8.97
C LEU A 345 -20.40 7.57 8.24
N ASN A 346 -19.37 7.12 7.50
CA ASN A 346 -19.35 5.77 6.95
C ASN A 346 -19.45 4.74 8.09
N ARG A 347 -18.72 4.94 9.19
CA ARG A 347 -18.78 4.00 10.32
C ARG A 347 -20.10 4.03 11.03
N TYR A 348 -20.62 5.23 11.29
CA TYR A 348 -21.88 5.41 11.99
C TYR A 348 -23.01 4.69 11.24
N VAL A 349 -23.11 4.89 9.92
CA VAL A 349 -24.10 4.18 9.08
C VAL A 349 -23.83 2.68 9.08
N ALA A 350 -22.58 2.24 8.89
CA ALA A 350 -22.25 0.82 8.87
C ALA A 350 -22.62 0.10 10.18
N PHE A 351 -22.37 0.71 11.35
CA PHE A 351 -22.76 0.13 12.64
C PHE A 351 -24.27 -0.01 12.78
N ARG A 352 -25.07 0.92 12.25
CA ARG A 352 -26.54 0.77 12.26
C ARG A 352 -26.98 -0.36 11.34
N MET A 353 -26.45 -0.38 10.12
CA MET A 353 -26.76 -1.41 9.13
C MET A 353 -26.37 -2.82 9.59
N MET A 354 -25.26 -2.97 10.32
CA MET A 354 -24.85 -4.28 10.86
C MET A 354 -25.67 -4.72 12.08
N ARG A 355 -26.35 -3.79 12.76
CA ARG A 355 -27.28 -4.13 13.84
C ARG A 355 -28.66 -4.48 13.31
N ASP A 356 -29.15 -3.72 12.34
CA ASP A 356 -30.43 -3.92 11.67
C ASP A 356 -30.27 -3.60 10.19
N THR A 357 -30.25 -4.64 9.36
CA THR A 357 -30.03 -4.57 7.91
C THR A 357 -31.25 -4.03 7.16
N THR A 358 -32.40 -3.95 7.83
CA THR A 358 -33.62 -3.31 7.33
C THR A 358 -33.63 -1.80 7.55
N THR A 359 -32.65 -1.25 8.29
CA THR A 359 -32.49 0.18 8.54
C THR A 359 -32.57 0.99 7.24
N ASP A 360 -33.41 2.01 7.25
CA ASP A 360 -33.45 3.04 6.22
C ASP A 360 -32.27 4.01 6.39
N VAL A 361 -31.37 3.97 5.42
CA VAL A 361 -30.14 4.77 5.42
C VAL A 361 -30.45 6.25 5.28
N ASP A 362 -31.44 6.61 4.45
CA ASP A 362 -31.82 8.00 4.24
C ASP A 362 -32.42 8.60 5.51
N ALA A 363 -33.18 7.80 6.27
CA ALA A 363 -33.68 8.21 7.59
C ALA A 363 -32.54 8.41 8.61
N VAL A 364 -31.53 7.54 8.61
CA VAL A 364 -30.33 7.70 9.46
C VAL A 364 -29.56 8.97 9.11
N LEU A 365 -29.40 9.26 7.81
CA LEU A 365 -28.73 10.46 7.33
C LEU A 365 -29.54 11.71 7.66
N ALA A 366 -30.87 11.68 7.49
CA ALA A 366 -31.76 12.78 7.87
C ALA A 366 -31.66 13.10 9.38
N ASP A 367 -31.69 12.08 10.25
CA ASP A 367 -31.48 12.23 11.70
C ASP A 367 -30.09 12.80 12.01
N TYR A 368 -29.05 12.35 11.31
CA TYR A 368 -27.69 12.88 11.46
C TYR A 368 -27.62 14.36 11.08
N TYR A 369 -28.12 14.75 9.91
CA TYR A 369 -28.08 16.15 9.48
C TYR A 369 -28.84 17.04 10.45
N GLN A 370 -30.04 16.63 10.86
CA GLN A 370 -30.88 17.41 11.76
C GLN A 370 -30.30 17.50 13.17
N SER A 371 -29.88 16.37 13.75
CA SER A 371 -29.45 16.30 15.14
C SER A 371 -28.03 16.83 15.33
N PHE A 372 -27.17 16.76 14.32
CA PHE A 372 -25.77 17.16 14.44
C PHE A 372 -25.48 18.57 13.90
N TYR A 373 -26.22 19.03 12.88
CA TYR A 373 -26.01 20.36 12.29
C TYR A 373 -27.16 21.35 12.55
N GLY A 374 -28.31 20.89 13.04
CA GLY A 374 -29.44 21.77 13.40
C GLY A 374 -29.88 22.68 12.25
N PRO A 375 -29.85 24.02 12.41
CA PRO A 375 -30.16 24.97 11.32
C PRO A 375 -29.31 24.79 10.05
N GLY A 376 -28.12 24.20 10.18
CA GLY A 376 -27.23 23.88 9.07
C GLY A 376 -27.56 22.59 8.32
N ALA A 377 -28.57 21.80 8.75
CA ALA A 377 -28.86 20.46 8.24
C ALA A 377 -28.99 20.40 6.70
N GLY A 378 -29.71 21.34 6.10
CA GLY A 378 -29.89 21.39 4.64
C GLY A 378 -28.56 21.56 3.90
N VAL A 379 -27.68 22.43 4.40
CA VAL A 379 -26.37 22.69 3.79
C VAL A 379 -25.42 21.50 3.97
N ALA A 380 -25.45 20.87 5.15
CA ALA A 380 -24.67 19.67 5.42
C ALA A 380 -25.09 18.51 4.51
N LYS A 381 -26.40 18.34 4.29
CA LYS A 381 -26.94 17.36 3.33
C LYS A 381 -26.46 17.63 1.91
N GLU A 382 -26.64 18.85 1.40
CA GLU A 382 -26.17 19.23 0.06
C GLU A 382 -24.69 18.91 -0.14
N LEU A 383 -23.85 19.23 0.85
CA LEU A 383 -22.41 19.03 0.78
C LEU A 383 -22.02 17.55 0.81
N LEU A 384 -22.58 16.76 1.74
CA LEU A 384 -22.23 15.34 1.88
C LEU A 384 -22.80 14.48 0.74
N ASP A 385 -24.00 14.78 0.23
CA ASP A 385 -24.58 14.12 -0.94
C ASP A 385 -23.72 14.35 -2.19
N ASP A 386 -23.28 15.59 -2.42
CA ASP A 386 -22.41 15.93 -3.55
C ASP A 386 -21.05 15.25 -3.44
N ILE A 387 -20.48 15.20 -2.23
CA ILE A 387 -19.21 14.52 -1.96
C ILE A 387 -19.33 13.01 -2.19
N GLU A 388 -20.39 12.35 -1.74
CA GLU A 388 -20.58 10.91 -2.00
C GLU A 388 -20.69 10.62 -3.49
N LYS A 389 -21.51 11.38 -4.23
CA LYS A 389 -21.62 11.25 -5.70
C LYS A 389 -20.25 11.41 -6.36
N LEU A 390 -19.47 12.39 -5.92
CA LEU A 390 -18.13 12.62 -6.43
C LEU A 390 -17.16 11.48 -6.07
N SER A 391 -17.17 10.98 -4.83
CA SER A 391 -16.38 9.83 -4.39
C SER A 391 -16.67 8.59 -5.26
N VAL A 392 -17.94 8.30 -5.53
CA VAL A 392 -18.34 7.19 -6.43
C VAL A 392 -17.85 7.42 -7.86
N LYS A 393 -18.00 8.64 -8.40
CA LYS A 393 -17.52 9.01 -9.74
C LYS A 393 -16.00 8.83 -9.86
N ILE A 394 -15.25 9.37 -8.89
CA ILE A 394 -13.79 9.29 -8.86
C ILE A 394 -13.33 7.83 -8.94
N ILE A 395 -13.94 6.93 -8.16
CA ILE A 395 -13.59 5.51 -8.21
C ILE A 395 -13.91 4.90 -9.58
N ARG A 396 -15.10 5.15 -10.14
CA ARG A 396 -15.52 4.59 -11.44
C ARG A 396 -14.59 5.02 -12.58
N ASP A 397 -14.00 6.19 -12.47
CA ASP A 397 -13.03 6.72 -13.43
C ASP A 397 -11.62 6.11 -13.28
N THR A 398 -11.37 5.27 -12.27
CA THR A 398 -10.11 4.54 -12.08
C THR A 398 -10.18 3.12 -12.69
N THR A 399 -9.11 2.70 -13.35
CA THR A 399 -9.07 1.42 -14.11
C THR A 399 -8.47 0.24 -13.33
N GLY A 400 -8.03 0.43 -12.07
CA GLY A 400 -7.28 -0.58 -11.32
C GLY A 400 -8.16 -1.57 -10.54
N VAL A 401 -7.81 -2.86 -10.58
CA VAL A 401 -8.46 -3.93 -9.78
C VAL A 401 -7.69 -4.19 -8.46
N ASN A 402 -6.36 -4.10 -8.47
CA ASN A 402 -5.50 -4.45 -7.34
C ASN A 402 -4.68 -3.29 -6.76
N SER A 403 -4.36 -2.29 -7.58
CA SER A 403 -3.62 -1.11 -7.16
C SER A 403 -4.48 -0.26 -6.22
N TYR A 404 -3.88 0.22 -5.11
CA TYR A 404 -4.36 1.45 -4.46
C TYR A 404 -4.67 2.45 -5.57
N PRO A 405 -5.84 3.10 -5.55
CA PRO A 405 -6.44 3.73 -6.72
C PRO A 405 -5.37 4.47 -7.52
N GLY A 406 -5.16 4.00 -8.75
CA GLY A 406 -4.29 4.65 -9.73
C GLY A 406 -4.94 5.94 -10.18
N PHE A 407 -5.20 6.85 -9.25
CA PHE A 407 -5.79 8.14 -9.52
C PHE A 407 -4.95 8.79 -10.60
N LYS A 408 -5.60 9.23 -11.67
CA LYS A 408 -5.01 10.21 -12.56
C LYS A 408 -5.01 11.53 -11.78
N TYR A 409 -4.04 11.71 -10.88
CA TYR A 409 -4.00 12.84 -9.94
C TYR A 409 -4.16 14.19 -10.64
N ASP A 410 -3.58 14.33 -11.84
CA ASP A 410 -3.77 15.53 -12.66
C ASP A 410 -5.23 15.73 -13.09
N LYS A 411 -5.94 14.66 -13.49
CA LYS A 411 -7.38 14.73 -13.82
C LYS A 411 -8.21 15.03 -12.58
N LEU A 412 -7.89 14.38 -11.46
CA LEU A 412 -8.58 14.58 -10.19
C LEU A 412 -8.47 16.04 -9.75
N TRP A 413 -7.25 16.51 -9.54
CA TRP A 413 -7.03 17.83 -8.95
C TRP A 413 -7.24 18.96 -9.96
N ASN A 414 -7.11 18.77 -11.28
CA ASN A 414 -7.44 19.83 -12.25
C ASN A 414 -8.89 19.75 -12.77
N GLY A 415 -9.63 18.68 -12.47
CA GLY A 415 -10.98 18.45 -12.96
C GLY A 415 -11.96 18.19 -11.82
N ASP A 416 -12.06 16.93 -11.40
CA ASP A 416 -13.09 16.43 -10.47
C ASP A 416 -13.08 17.14 -9.10
N LEU A 417 -11.89 17.52 -8.61
CA LEU A 417 -11.64 18.35 -7.43
C LEU A 417 -10.85 19.62 -7.81
N GLY A 418 -11.16 20.17 -8.98
CA GLY A 418 -10.61 21.41 -9.50
C GLY A 418 -10.97 22.63 -8.66
N GLU A 419 -10.34 23.76 -8.96
CA GLU A 419 -10.52 25.02 -8.24
C GLU A 419 -11.99 25.47 -8.15
N ALA A 420 -12.75 25.34 -9.25
CA ALA A 420 -14.17 25.72 -9.27
C ALA A 420 -15.02 24.87 -8.32
N VAL A 421 -14.78 23.56 -8.27
CA VAL A 421 -15.50 22.63 -7.38
C VAL A 421 -15.18 22.96 -5.92
N LEU A 422 -13.90 23.18 -5.59
CA LEU A 422 -13.50 23.52 -4.22
C LEU A 422 -14.00 24.88 -3.77
N LYS A 423 -14.06 25.89 -4.66
CA LYS A 423 -14.73 27.16 -4.34
C LYS A 423 -16.20 26.94 -3.98
N GLY A 424 -16.89 26.04 -4.69
CA GLY A 424 -18.26 25.64 -4.35
C GLY A 424 -18.38 24.98 -2.98
N TYR A 425 -17.48 24.05 -2.64
CA TYR A 425 -17.46 23.41 -1.33
C TYR A 425 -17.11 24.38 -0.21
N ARG A 426 -16.14 25.26 -0.41
CA ARG A 426 -15.79 26.33 0.53
C ARG A 426 -16.97 27.25 0.79
N ALA A 427 -17.67 27.72 -0.24
CA ALA A 427 -18.86 28.55 -0.08
C ALA A 427 -19.98 27.85 0.71
N LYS A 428 -20.21 26.55 0.47
CA LYS A 428 -21.17 25.75 1.26
C LYS A 428 -20.71 25.60 2.71
N ALA A 429 -19.44 25.35 2.96
CA ALA A 429 -18.87 25.26 4.30
C ALA A 429 -18.98 26.57 5.08
N ASP A 430 -18.71 27.71 4.43
CA ASP A 430 -18.82 29.03 5.04
C ASP A 430 -20.28 29.37 5.38
N ARG A 431 -21.22 29.01 4.49
CA ARG A 431 -22.67 29.12 4.76
C ARG A 431 -23.09 28.23 5.93
N LEU A 432 -22.59 27.00 6.00
CA LEU A 432 -22.85 26.09 7.11
C LEU A 432 -22.35 26.70 8.44
N VAL A 433 -21.11 27.18 8.47
CA VAL A 433 -20.55 27.87 9.65
C VAL A 433 -21.41 29.07 10.04
N GLY A 434 -21.87 29.88 9.08
CA GLY A 434 -22.75 31.02 9.34
C GLY A 434 -24.07 30.63 10.01
N LEU A 435 -24.69 29.52 9.57
CA LEU A 435 -25.94 29.03 10.14
C LEU A 435 -25.78 28.41 11.53
N THR A 436 -24.61 27.87 11.86
CA THR A 436 -24.38 27.16 13.14
C THR A 436 -23.68 27.99 14.20
N ARG A 437 -23.01 29.10 13.85
CA ARG A 437 -22.07 29.84 14.71
C ARG A 437 -22.61 30.19 16.10
N ASP A 438 -23.83 30.70 16.15
CA ASP A 438 -24.45 31.20 17.41
C ASP A 438 -25.47 30.20 17.96
N THR A 439 -25.23 28.91 17.71
CA THR A 439 -26.10 27.80 18.13
C THR A 439 -25.26 26.71 18.82
N PRO A 440 -25.89 25.77 19.52
CA PRO A 440 -25.18 24.59 20.05
C PRO A 440 -24.44 23.75 18.99
N TYR A 441 -24.75 23.95 17.70
CA TYR A 441 -24.17 23.21 16.57
C TYR A 441 -22.89 23.85 15.99
N ALA A 442 -22.38 24.94 16.59
CA ALA A 442 -21.22 25.68 16.07
C ALA A 442 -20.00 24.79 15.82
N ALA A 443 -19.72 23.87 16.74
CA ALA A 443 -18.61 22.93 16.60
C ALA A 443 -18.78 21.98 15.40
N ALA A 444 -20.00 21.55 15.08
CA ALA A 444 -20.24 20.68 13.92
C ALA A 444 -19.98 21.43 12.60
N GLY A 445 -20.44 22.67 12.49
CA GLY A 445 -20.17 23.53 11.32
C GLY A 445 -18.67 23.81 11.15
N GLU A 446 -17.98 24.13 12.24
CA GLU A 446 -16.52 24.33 12.23
C GLU A 446 -15.77 23.04 11.84
N MET A 447 -16.19 21.89 12.38
CA MET A 447 -15.62 20.57 12.07
C MET A 447 -15.68 20.28 10.57
N MET A 448 -16.85 20.49 9.95
CA MET A 448 -17.05 20.28 8.51
C MET A 448 -16.17 21.22 7.68
N SER A 449 -16.10 22.50 8.07
CA SER A 449 -15.34 23.52 7.32
C SER A 449 -13.83 23.30 7.39
N ARG A 450 -13.30 23.02 8.58
CA ARG A 450 -11.85 22.90 8.82
C ARG A 450 -11.32 21.52 8.46
N PHE A 451 -11.99 20.46 8.90
CA PHE A 451 -11.42 19.11 8.88
C PHE A 451 -12.06 18.18 7.85
N PHE A 452 -13.19 18.55 7.25
CA PHE A 452 -13.68 17.86 6.06
C PHE A 452 -13.27 18.61 4.79
N VAL A 453 -13.79 19.82 4.56
CA VAL A 453 -13.51 20.60 3.35
C VAL A 453 -12.06 21.07 3.32
N GLY A 454 -11.55 21.59 4.44
CA GLY A 454 -10.15 22.01 4.54
C GLY A 454 -9.15 20.91 4.20
N GLN A 455 -9.43 19.65 4.56
CA GLN A 455 -8.55 18.55 4.17
C GLN A 455 -8.56 18.28 2.66
N ILE A 456 -9.69 18.47 1.98
CA ILE A 456 -9.74 18.37 0.52
C ILE A 456 -8.91 19.49 -0.12
N GLU A 457 -8.97 20.69 0.43
CA GLU A 457 -8.15 21.85 0.00
C GLU A 457 -6.66 21.60 0.24
N ASP A 458 -6.28 21.05 1.40
CA ASP A 458 -4.90 20.67 1.72
C ASP A 458 -4.35 19.65 0.72
N GLY A 459 -5.17 18.65 0.36
CA GLY A 459 -4.83 17.67 -0.68
C GLY A 459 -4.54 18.33 -2.03
N ARG A 460 -5.35 19.32 -2.43
CA ARG A 460 -5.10 20.11 -3.64
C ARG A 460 -3.84 20.96 -3.52
N GLN A 461 -3.64 21.62 -2.38
CA GLN A 461 -2.47 22.47 -2.17
C GLN A 461 -1.18 21.65 -2.22
N GLN A 462 -1.19 20.45 -1.65
CA GLN A 462 -0.08 19.51 -1.78
C GLN A 462 0.18 19.15 -3.26
N TYR A 463 -0.86 18.84 -4.02
CA TYR A 463 -0.74 18.57 -5.46
C TYR A 463 -0.10 19.75 -6.21
N LEU A 464 -0.55 20.99 -5.95
CA LEU A 464 0.01 22.19 -6.58
C LEU A 464 1.47 22.42 -6.18
N THR A 465 1.82 22.21 -4.91
CA THR A 465 3.20 22.30 -4.45
C THR A 465 4.09 21.28 -5.15
N GLU A 466 3.62 20.03 -5.32
CA GLU A 466 4.35 18.99 -6.05
C GLU A 466 4.48 19.32 -7.55
N LEU A 467 3.43 19.87 -8.16
CA LEU A 467 3.43 20.28 -9.56
C LEU A 467 4.41 21.43 -9.80
N ASN A 468 4.40 22.46 -8.96
CA ASN A 468 5.31 23.60 -9.03
C ASN A 468 6.77 23.16 -8.84
N ALA A 469 7.04 22.32 -7.82
CA ALA A 469 8.37 21.77 -7.61
C ALA A 469 8.89 20.98 -8.82
N LYS A 470 8.00 20.22 -9.49
CA LYS A 470 8.33 19.51 -10.73
C LYS A 470 8.63 20.47 -11.88
N GLN A 471 7.84 21.52 -12.05
CA GLN A 471 8.09 22.55 -13.08
C GLN A 471 9.41 23.30 -12.81
N ASP A 472 9.73 23.61 -11.56
CA ASP A 472 11.00 24.22 -11.16
C ASP A 472 12.20 23.32 -11.42
N ALA A 473 12.06 22.01 -11.19
CA ALA A 473 13.09 21.04 -11.53
C ALA A 473 13.32 20.99 -13.06
N ILE A 474 12.25 20.99 -13.87
CA ILE A 474 12.35 21.04 -15.34
C ILE A 474 13.04 22.33 -15.79
N ARG A 475 12.66 23.49 -15.24
CA ARG A 475 13.31 24.77 -15.57
C ARG A 475 14.79 24.78 -15.20
N ARG A 476 15.17 24.25 -14.03
CA ARG A 476 16.57 24.12 -13.62
C ARG A 476 17.36 23.19 -14.53
N ALA A 477 16.82 22.02 -14.86
CA ALA A 477 17.47 21.08 -15.78
C ALA A 477 17.66 21.68 -17.19
N ALA A 478 16.65 22.41 -17.70
CA ALA A 478 16.76 23.14 -18.95
C ALA A 478 17.81 24.27 -18.92
N ALA A 479 18.08 24.85 -17.75
CA ALA A 479 19.13 25.86 -17.56
C ALA A 479 20.53 25.26 -17.31
N MET A 480 20.64 23.98 -16.93
CA MET A 480 21.91 23.28 -16.77
C MET A 480 22.51 23.00 -18.14
N VAL A 481 23.36 23.89 -18.64
CA VAL A 481 24.07 23.73 -19.92
C VAL A 481 25.58 23.72 -19.69
N VAL A 482 26.24 22.66 -20.14
CA VAL A 482 27.69 22.51 -20.06
C VAL A 482 28.31 22.49 -21.45
N PRO A 483 29.18 23.45 -21.82
CA PRO A 483 29.95 23.34 -23.04
C PRO A 483 30.99 22.21 -22.91
N VAL A 484 31.03 21.30 -23.88
CA VAL A 484 31.99 20.20 -23.89
C VAL A 484 33.26 20.65 -24.62
N ARG A 485 34.39 20.62 -23.93
CA ARG A 485 35.67 21.04 -24.52
C ARG A 485 36.18 20.00 -25.52
N ARG A 486 36.88 20.47 -26.55
CA ARG A 486 37.62 19.58 -27.45
C ARG A 486 38.80 18.95 -26.69
N ALA A 487 39.02 17.66 -26.90
CA ALA A 487 40.19 16.97 -26.37
C ALA A 487 41.46 17.52 -27.04
N ALA A 488 42.45 17.94 -26.23
CA ALA A 488 43.76 18.33 -26.72
C ALA A 488 44.62 17.06 -26.92
N GLY A 489 44.82 16.66 -28.19
CA GLY A 489 45.57 15.45 -28.54
C GLY A 489 44.72 14.19 -28.59
N LYS A 490 45.39 13.04 -28.77
CA LYS A 490 44.73 11.73 -28.86
C LYS A 490 44.56 11.15 -27.45
N LEU A 491 43.33 10.73 -27.13
CA LEU A 491 43.02 10.04 -25.88
C LEU A 491 43.19 8.52 -26.05
N SER A 492 43.72 7.85 -25.02
CA SER A 492 43.82 6.41 -24.91
C SER A 492 42.75 5.93 -23.93
N ILE A 493 41.78 5.15 -24.40
CA ILE A 493 40.70 4.64 -23.53
C ILE A 493 41.25 3.48 -22.68
N ASP A 494 41.83 3.81 -21.54
CA ASP A 494 42.47 2.86 -20.62
C ASP A 494 41.99 3.00 -19.15
N GLY A 495 41.14 3.99 -18.87
CA GLY A 495 40.58 4.22 -17.55
C GLY A 495 41.55 4.85 -16.55
N ALA A 496 42.71 5.37 -16.99
CA ALA A 496 43.68 6.05 -16.14
C ALA A 496 43.39 7.55 -15.94
N LEU A 497 42.86 8.22 -16.98
CA LEU A 497 42.62 9.66 -17.04
C LEU A 497 43.89 10.50 -16.76
N ASP A 498 45.05 10.03 -17.20
CA ASP A 498 46.34 10.69 -16.98
C ASP A 498 46.74 11.64 -18.11
N GLU A 499 45.97 11.70 -19.21
CA GLU A 499 46.15 12.69 -20.24
C GLU A 499 45.78 14.10 -19.77
N GLY A 500 46.59 15.10 -20.16
CA GLY A 500 46.37 16.50 -19.75
C GLY A 500 44.99 17.06 -20.11
N ALA A 501 44.38 16.58 -21.20
CA ALA A 501 43.02 16.97 -21.59
C ALA A 501 41.96 16.63 -20.53
N TRP A 502 42.13 15.52 -19.77
CA TRP A 502 41.22 15.15 -18.69
C TRP A 502 41.38 16.03 -17.44
N ALA A 503 42.59 16.55 -17.19
CA ALA A 503 42.85 17.49 -16.11
C ALA A 503 42.13 18.83 -16.32
N ASP A 504 42.03 19.27 -17.58
CA ASP A 504 41.34 20.51 -17.97
C ASP A 504 39.82 20.36 -18.18
N ALA A 505 39.31 19.12 -18.16
CA ALA A 505 37.90 18.83 -18.35
C ALA A 505 37.07 19.29 -17.14
N GLN A 506 35.93 19.94 -17.40
CA GLN A 506 35.02 20.35 -16.34
C GLN A 506 34.52 19.14 -15.55
N VAL A 507 34.64 19.23 -14.21
CA VAL A 507 34.12 18.22 -13.30
C VAL A 507 32.62 18.42 -13.10
N LEU A 508 31.84 17.39 -13.39
CA LEU A 508 30.39 17.34 -13.19
C LEU A 508 30.09 16.47 -11.96
N PRO A 509 29.82 17.06 -10.78
CA PRO A 509 29.52 16.29 -9.59
C PRO A 509 28.14 15.63 -9.72
N LEU A 510 28.04 14.35 -9.33
CA LEU A 510 26.76 13.67 -9.18
C LEU A 510 26.26 13.82 -7.74
N VAL A 511 24.98 14.10 -7.60
CA VAL A 511 24.27 14.25 -6.33
C VAL A 511 23.21 13.16 -6.15
N SER A 512 22.70 12.95 -4.95
CA SER A 512 21.65 11.96 -4.71
C SER A 512 20.41 12.24 -5.55
N LEU A 513 19.91 11.23 -6.26
CA LEU A 513 18.66 11.30 -7.03
C LEU A 513 17.47 11.70 -6.15
N ARG A 514 17.52 11.32 -4.86
CA ARG A 514 16.41 11.43 -3.92
C ARG A 514 16.19 12.87 -3.42
N ASP A 515 17.26 13.62 -3.20
CA ASP A 515 17.16 14.95 -2.56
C ASP A 515 18.12 16.00 -3.13
N GLY A 516 18.91 15.67 -4.16
CA GLY A 516 19.85 16.59 -4.80
C GLY A 516 21.06 16.98 -3.94
N LYS A 517 21.24 16.37 -2.76
CA LYS A 517 22.38 16.64 -1.87
C LYS A 517 23.55 15.68 -2.16
N PRO A 518 24.79 16.00 -1.77
CA PRO A 518 25.96 15.13 -1.97
C PRO A 518 25.77 13.72 -1.39
N THR A 519 26.28 12.70 -2.08
CA THR A 519 26.31 11.31 -1.62
C THR A 519 27.54 11.02 -0.77
N ALA A 520 27.45 10.05 0.13
CA ALA A 520 28.58 9.61 0.95
C ALA A 520 29.75 9.10 0.10
N HIS A 521 29.44 8.34 -0.95
CA HIS A 521 30.41 7.90 -1.95
C HIS A 521 30.32 8.87 -3.13
N ARG A 522 31.28 9.79 -3.23
CA ARG A 522 31.29 10.84 -4.26
C ARG A 522 31.40 10.19 -5.65
N THR A 523 30.74 10.78 -6.64
CA THR A 523 30.92 10.39 -8.05
C THR A 523 30.99 11.65 -8.90
N GLU A 524 31.89 11.64 -9.87
CA GLU A 524 32.13 12.74 -10.78
C GLU A 524 32.07 12.22 -12.21
N ALA A 525 31.51 13.00 -13.13
CA ALA A 525 31.66 12.80 -14.56
C ALA A 525 32.55 13.90 -15.15
N ARG A 526 33.29 13.58 -16.21
CA ARG A 526 34.04 14.53 -17.05
C ARG A 526 33.72 14.27 -18.50
N LEU A 527 33.67 15.32 -19.30
CA LEU A 527 33.33 15.25 -20.72
C LEU A 527 34.38 15.94 -21.57
N LEU A 528 34.73 15.30 -22.68
CA LEU A 528 35.54 15.85 -23.76
C LEU A 528 34.91 15.47 -25.10
N GLN A 529 35.25 16.18 -26.17
CA GLN A 529 34.78 15.82 -27.51
C GLN A 529 35.88 15.90 -28.57
N SER A 530 35.67 15.16 -29.66
CA SER A 530 36.28 15.39 -30.96
C SER A 530 35.16 15.55 -32.01
N PRO A 531 35.47 15.85 -33.28
CA PRO A 531 34.46 15.89 -34.34
C PRO A 531 33.63 14.60 -34.43
N GLU A 532 34.24 13.45 -34.12
CA GLU A 532 33.62 12.13 -34.31
C GLU A 532 33.16 11.47 -33.00
N THR A 533 33.69 11.89 -31.84
CA THR A 533 33.54 11.14 -30.58
C THR A 533 33.19 12.05 -29.42
N LEU A 534 32.20 11.64 -28.61
CA LEU A 534 31.98 12.16 -27.26
C LEU A 534 32.71 11.25 -26.28
N TYR A 535 33.62 11.80 -25.49
CA TYR A 535 34.32 11.09 -24.43
C TYR A 535 33.66 11.39 -23.09
N VAL A 536 33.39 10.34 -22.32
CA VAL A 536 32.78 10.43 -20.99
C VAL A 536 33.62 9.62 -20.02
N ALA A 537 34.06 10.23 -18.93
CA ALA A 537 34.75 9.55 -17.85
C ALA A 537 33.93 9.66 -16.57
N PHE A 538 33.81 8.55 -15.82
CA PHE A 538 33.29 8.58 -14.46
C PHE A 538 34.39 8.24 -13.46
N THR A 539 34.48 9.04 -12.41
CA THR A 539 35.31 8.75 -11.23
C THR A 539 34.37 8.43 -10.07
N CYS A 540 34.32 7.16 -9.69
CA CYS A 540 33.40 6.64 -8.69
C CYS A 540 34.16 6.27 -7.40
N PHE A 541 34.12 7.14 -6.40
CA PHE A 541 34.76 6.86 -5.11
C PHE A 541 34.01 5.76 -4.37
N ASP A 542 34.77 4.88 -3.74
CA ASP A 542 34.28 3.79 -2.90
C ASP A 542 35.39 3.40 -1.91
N PRO A 543 35.12 3.18 -0.62
CA PRO A 543 36.16 2.81 0.34
C PRO A 543 36.70 1.39 0.12
N ASN A 544 36.00 0.52 -0.63
CA ASN A 544 36.41 -0.85 -0.88
C ASN A 544 36.03 -1.34 -2.30
N PRO A 545 36.53 -0.69 -3.38
CA PRO A 545 36.12 -0.99 -4.75
C PRO A 545 36.48 -2.43 -5.18
N ALA A 546 37.49 -3.04 -4.54
CA ALA A 546 37.88 -4.44 -4.74
C ALA A 546 36.82 -5.44 -4.24
N LYS A 547 35.95 -5.05 -3.31
CA LYS A 547 34.86 -5.88 -2.77
C LYS A 547 33.56 -5.76 -3.56
N LEU A 548 33.49 -4.84 -4.54
CA LEU A 548 32.31 -4.70 -5.39
C LEU A 548 32.13 -5.97 -6.22
N SER A 549 30.93 -6.54 -6.16
CA SER A 549 30.61 -7.75 -6.89
C SER A 549 30.73 -7.53 -8.40
N ALA A 550 31.19 -8.55 -9.11
CA ALA A 550 31.19 -8.61 -10.57
C ALA A 550 30.09 -9.54 -11.11
N ALA A 551 29.25 -10.13 -10.24
CA ALA A 551 28.23 -11.08 -10.63
C ALA A 551 27.09 -10.39 -11.41
N PRO A 552 26.65 -10.94 -12.56
CA PRO A 552 25.57 -10.37 -13.36
C PRO A 552 24.32 -10.05 -12.51
N GLY A 553 23.77 -8.85 -12.71
CA GLY A 553 22.59 -8.37 -11.96
C GLY A 553 22.85 -7.96 -10.50
N ASN A 554 24.09 -8.05 -10.02
CA ASN A 554 24.47 -7.68 -8.66
C ASN A 554 25.70 -6.76 -8.63
N THR A 555 25.84 -5.86 -9.60
CA THR A 555 26.99 -4.97 -9.75
C THR A 555 26.62 -3.51 -9.56
N ASP A 556 27.61 -2.70 -9.20
CA ASP A 556 27.55 -1.25 -9.41
C ASP A 556 27.57 -0.94 -10.92
N SER A 557 26.94 0.14 -11.33
CA SER A 557 26.95 0.59 -12.72
C SER A 557 26.96 2.11 -12.83
N VAL A 558 27.48 2.61 -13.96
CA VAL A 558 27.23 3.96 -14.45
C VAL A 558 26.37 3.92 -15.70
N GLU A 559 25.58 4.96 -15.88
CA GLU A 559 24.59 5.06 -16.93
C GLU A 559 24.63 6.45 -17.56
N ILE A 560 24.60 6.51 -18.89
CA ILE A 560 24.54 7.73 -19.68
C ILE A 560 23.21 7.73 -20.42
N PHE A 561 22.41 8.77 -20.20
CA PHE A 561 21.17 9.00 -20.92
C PHE A 561 21.35 10.14 -21.91
N ILE A 562 20.85 9.98 -23.15
CA ILE A 562 21.07 10.93 -24.25
C ILE A 562 19.78 11.13 -25.05
N ASP A 563 19.14 12.27 -24.88
CA ASP A 563 18.14 12.85 -25.79
C ASP A 563 18.85 13.79 -26.76
N ALA A 564 19.36 13.23 -27.87
CA ALA A 564 20.04 14.00 -28.91
C ALA A 564 19.06 14.82 -29.79
N ASN A 565 17.75 14.52 -29.72
CA ASN A 565 16.70 15.22 -30.45
C ASN A 565 16.13 16.41 -29.66
N ASN A 566 16.40 16.51 -28.36
CA ASN A 566 15.79 17.43 -27.41
C ASN A 566 14.25 17.44 -27.50
N ASP A 567 13.63 16.28 -27.69
CA ASP A 567 12.17 16.15 -27.70
C ASP A 567 11.59 15.95 -26.29
N ASN A 568 12.47 15.79 -25.29
CA ASN A 568 12.16 15.48 -23.90
C ASN A 568 11.28 14.23 -23.72
N LEU A 569 11.40 13.28 -24.66
CA LEU A 569 10.57 12.09 -24.75
C LEU A 569 11.42 10.87 -25.05
N SER A 570 12.09 10.86 -26.21
CA SER A 570 12.91 9.75 -26.66
C SER A 570 14.37 9.93 -26.23
N TYR A 571 15.04 8.83 -25.90
CA TYR A 571 16.42 8.89 -25.44
C TYR A 571 17.13 7.55 -25.57
N HIS A 572 18.44 7.62 -25.72
CA HIS A 572 19.35 6.50 -25.68
C HIS A 572 19.87 6.31 -24.26
N GLN A 573 20.20 5.08 -23.89
CA GLN A 573 20.83 4.74 -22.63
C GLN A 573 22.01 3.80 -22.89
N VAL A 574 23.16 4.18 -22.34
CA VAL A 574 24.35 3.34 -22.28
C VAL A 574 24.60 2.99 -20.82
N ILE A 575 24.69 1.71 -20.49
CA ILE A 575 25.03 1.22 -19.16
C ILE A 575 26.36 0.47 -19.21
N ILE A 576 27.22 0.71 -18.21
CA ILE A 576 28.45 -0.06 -17.99
C ILE A 576 28.53 -0.44 -16.52
N ASP A 577 28.77 -1.72 -16.25
CA ASP A 577 28.89 -2.23 -14.90
C ASP A 577 30.33 -2.52 -14.47
N THR A 578 30.56 -2.65 -13.16
CA THR A 578 31.88 -2.93 -12.61
C THR A 578 32.41 -4.33 -12.95
N GLY A 579 31.57 -5.21 -13.49
CA GLY A 579 31.96 -6.48 -14.11
C GLY A 579 32.44 -6.36 -15.56
N LYS A 580 32.66 -5.12 -16.06
CA LYS A 580 33.04 -4.80 -17.44
C LYS A 580 32.01 -5.25 -18.48
N ARG A 581 30.74 -5.38 -18.12
CA ARG A 581 29.65 -5.59 -19.08
C ARG A 581 29.02 -4.26 -19.46
N SER A 582 28.36 -4.25 -20.61
CA SER A 582 27.68 -3.07 -21.09
C SER A 582 26.37 -3.40 -21.79
N GLY A 583 25.47 -2.42 -21.86
CA GLY A 583 24.20 -2.52 -22.57
C GLY A 583 23.88 -1.21 -23.27
N ASP A 584 23.20 -1.33 -24.41
CA ASP A 584 22.69 -0.21 -25.21
C ASP A 584 21.18 -0.38 -25.35
N MET A 585 20.46 0.72 -25.11
CA MET A 585 19.00 0.74 -25.19
C MET A 585 18.52 2.05 -25.77
N TYR A 586 17.42 2.00 -26.53
CA TYR A 586 16.69 3.16 -26.98
C TYR A 586 15.26 3.12 -26.44
N PHE A 587 14.75 4.28 -26.02
CA PHE A 587 13.39 4.43 -25.51
C PHE A 587 12.63 5.45 -26.35
N HIS A 588 11.46 5.05 -26.85
CA HIS A 588 10.53 5.96 -27.52
C HIS A 588 9.79 6.89 -26.54
N GLY A 589 9.88 6.63 -25.23
CA GLY A 589 9.23 7.43 -24.20
C GLY A 589 9.43 6.86 -22.79
N PRO A 590 9.22 7.68 -21.73
CA PRO A 590 9.26 7.19 -20.35
C PRO A 590 8.23 6.09 -20.11
N GLY A 591 8.65 4.98 -19.48
CA GLY A 591 7.79 3.83 -19.16
C GLY A 591 7.48 2.90 -20.34
N GLN A 592 7.98 3.19 -21.54
CA GLN A 592 7.93 2.28 -22.68
C GLN A 592 8.98 1.18 -22.54
N ARG A 593 8.77 0.06 -23.24
CA ARG A 593 9.77 -1.01 -23.35
C ARG A 593 10.99 -0.48 -24.10
N ALA A 594 12.18 -0.87 -23.62
CA ALA A 594 13.44 -0.58 -24.30
C ALA A 594 13.53 -1.35 -25.63
N ASP A 595 13.94 -0.65 -26.68
CA ASP A 595 14.49 -1.24 -27.89
C ASP A 595 15.98 -1.52 -27.65
N THR A 596 16.42 -2.76 -27.92
CA THR A 596 17.79 -3.22 -27.71
C THR A 596 18.55 -3.44 -29.02
N GLU A 597 17.98 -3.03 -30.15
CA GLU A 597 18.63 -3.13 -31.48
C GLU A 597 19.63 -1.99 -31.73
N TRP A 598 19.44 -0.84 -31.07
CA TRP A 598 20.37 0.28 -31.17
C TRP A 598 21.75 -0.08 -30.58
N VAL A 599 22.81 0.25 -31.32
CA VAL A 599 24.20 0.00 -30.94
C VAL A 599 24.96 1.33 -30.90
N SER A 600 25.48 1.68 -29.73
CA SER A 600 26.27 2.91 -29.53
C SER A 600 27.62 2.88 -30.24
N GLY A 601 28.19 1.69 -30.45
CA GLY A 601 29.57 1.51 -30.91
C GLY A 601 30.62 1.97 -29.89
N LYS A 602 30.23 2.08 -28.62
CA LYS A 602 31.10 2.53 -27.53
C LYS A 602 32.35 1.67 -27.38
N ARG A 603 33.47 2.31 -27.04
CA ARG A 603 34.67 1.66 -26.50
C ARG A 603 34.86 2.15 -25.09
N PHE A 604 35.17 1.28 -24.14
CA PHE A 604 35.38 1.67 -22.76
C PHE A 604 36.43 0.80 -22.08
N GLU A 605 37.08 1.36 -21.08
CA GLU A 605 37.96 0.62 -20.17
C GLU A 605 37.64 1.00 -18.72
N LEU A 606 37.78 0.02 -17.82
CA LEU A 606 37.48 0.19 -16.40
C LEU A 606 38.68 -0.19 -15.55
N LYS A 607 39.12 0.77 -14.73
CA LYS A 607 40.24 0.62 -13.82
C LYS A 607 39.80 0.77 -12.37
N ARG A 608 40.26 -0.14 -11.51
CA ARG A 608 40.03 -0.07 -10.06
C ARG A 608 41.30 0.42 -9.37
N TYR A 609 41.12 1.34 -8.43
CA TYR A 609 42.15 1.87 -7.54
C TYR A 609 41.82 1.47 -6.10
N ALA A 610 42.62 1.91 -5.13
CA ALA A 610 42.38 1.60 -3.72
C ALA A 610 41.11 2.27 -3.17
N ASP A 611 40.79 3.48 -3.64
CA ASP A 611 39.77 4.38 -3.09
C ASP A 611 38.62 4.70 -4.09
N ARG A 612 38.71 4.17 -5.30
CA ARG A 612 37.77 4.46 -6.39
C ARG A 612 37.84 3.43 -7.51
N TRP A 613 36.87 3.50 -8.40
CA TRP A 613 36.97 2.92 -9.73
C TRP A 613 36.64 3.99 -10.77
N VAL A 614 37.24 3.83 -11.94
CA VAL A 614 37.14 4.77 -13.05
C VAL A 614 36.67 4.00 -14.27
N VAL A 615 35.73 4.57 -15.01
CA VAL A 615 35.44 4.11 -16.38
C VAL A 615 35.63 5.27 -17.33
N GLU A 616 36.31 4.98 -18.43
CA GLU A 616 36.53 5.92 -19.53
C GLU A 616 35.86 5.37 -20.77
N ILE A 617 35.08 6.20 -21.46
CA ILE A 617 34.14 5.78 -22.50
C ILE A 617 34.29 6.71 -23.70
N ALA A 618 34.52 6.13 -24.89
CA ALA A 618 34.45 6.79 -26.17
C ALA A 618 33.15 6.41 -26.88
N LEU A 619 32.27 7.39 -27.12
CA LEU A 619 30.99 7.24 -27.83
C LEU A 619 31.07 7.85 -29.24
N PRO A 620 31.04 7.05 -30.32
CA PRO A 620 30.96 7.57 -31.68
C PRO A 620 29.67 8.37 -31.92
N ARG A 621 29.81 9.66 -32.25
CA ARG A 621 28.67 10.57 -32.45
C ARG A 621 27.76 10.13 -33.59
N LYS A 622 28.32 9.54 -34.65
CA LYS A 622 27.56 9.05 -35.81
C LYS A 622 26.52 7.98 -35.46
N ASN A 623 26.71 7.27 -34.34
CA ASN A 623 25.80 6.21 -33.88
C ASN A 623 24.72 6.75 -32.92
N ILE A 624 24.76 8.03 -32.57
CA ILE A 624 23.75 8.69 -31.74
C ILE A 624 22.94 9.59 -32.68
N PRO A 625 21.81 9.11 -33.23
CA PRO A 625 21.00 9.91 -34.14
C PRO A 625 20.43 11.13 -33.42
N GLY A 626 20.70 12.31 -33.98
CA GLY A 626 20.28 13.60 -33.43
C GLY A 626 21.29 14.69 -33.77
N GLY A 627 20.96 15.52 -34.76
CA GLY A 627 21.88 16.52 -35.33
C GLY A 627 21.89 17.89 -34.63
N LYS A 628 21.44 17.98 -33.38
CA LYS A 628 21.43 19.27 -32.66
C LYS A 628 22.78 19.54 -32.02
N ALA A 629 23.22 20.80 -32.05
CA ALA A 629 24.43 21.28 -31.36
C ALA A 629 24.36 21.15 -29.83
N ARG A 630 23.18 20.86 -29.29
CA ARG A 630 22.89 20.70 -27.87
C ARG A 630 22.17 19.37 -27.67
N TRP A 631 22.62 18.54 -26.74
CA TRP A 631 21.97 17.27 -26.39
C TRP A 631 21.48 17.32 -24.94
N GLY A 632 20.26 16.83 -24.69
CA GLY A 632 19.78 16.54 -23.36
C GLY A 632 20.49 15.30 -22.83
N VAL A 633 21.17 15.40 -21.68
CA VAL A 633 21.91 14.28 -21.10
C VAL A 633 21.75 14.16 -19.60
N ASN A 634 21.95 12.95 -19.11
CA ASN A 634 22.16 12.72 -17.69
C ASN A 634 23.20 11.64 -17.45
N PHE A 635 24.00 11.82 -16.41
CA PHE A 635 25.07 10.91 -16.00
C PHE A 635 24.72 10.38 -14.63
N CYS A 636 24.62 9.06 -14.50
CA CYS A 636 24.08 8.42 -13.30
C CYS A 636 25.00 7.30 -12.80
N ARG A 637 24.91 6.99 -11.50
CA ARG A 637 25.50 5.81 -10.88
C ARG A 637 24.44 5.07 -10.05
N SER A 638 24.40 3.75 -10.21
CA SER A 638 23.64 2.83 -9.38
C SER A 638 24.61 2.05 -8.48
N MET A 639 24.48 2.20 -7.17
CA MET A 639 25.26 1.46 -6.18
C MET A 639 24.47 0.25 -5.68
N ARG A 640 25.10 -0.92 -5.66
CA ARG A 640 24.48 -2.15 -5.17
C ARG A 640 24.55 -2.26 -3.65
N THR A 641 25.64 -1.79 -3.06
CA THR A 641 25.91 -1.82 -1.61
C THR A 641 26.18 -0.41 -1.07
N PRO A 642 25.18 0.50 -1.10
CA PRO A 642 25.38 1.87 -0.64
C PRO A 642 25.44 1.95 0.89
N PRO A 643 26.12 2.96 1.48
CA PRO A 643 26.12 3.20 2.93
C PRO A 643 24.72 3.44 3.51
N SER A 644 23.83 4.04 2.71
CA SER A 644 22.43 4.23 3.04
C SER A 644 21.56 4.15 1.78
N LYS A 645 20.26 3.92 1.94
CA LYS A 645 19.31 3.94 0.80
C LYS A 645 19.29 5.27 0.02
N ARG A 646 19.70 6.39 0.64
CA ARG A 646 19.78 7.71 -0.01
C ARG A 646 20.94 7.78 -1.02
N ASP A 647 22.01 7.02 -0.78
CA ASP A 647 23.21 7.02 -1.60
C ASP A 647 23.14 6.01 -2.75
N GLN A 648 22.06 5.22 -2.82
CA GLN A 648 21.92 4.16 -3.82
C GLN A 648 21.99 4.65 -5.26
N TYR A 649 21.48 5.86 -5.52
CA TYR A 649 21.39 6.43 -6.87
C TYR A 649 21.92 7.85 -6.85
N SER A 650 22.91 8.14 -7.69
CA SER A 650 23.42 9.49 -7.91
C SER A 650 23.33 9.89 -9.38
N THR A 651 23.21 11.20 -9.62
CA THR A 651 22.86 11.77 -10.93
C THR A 651 23.40 13.18 -11.06
N TRP A 652 23.76 13.60 -12.28
CA TRP A 652 24.25 14.94 -12.55
C TRP A 652 23.11 15.97 -12.55
N SER A 653 22.02 15.68 -13.28
CA SER A 653 20.78 16.46 -13.20
C SER A 653 19.75 15.70 -12.35
N PRO A 654 19.41 16.19 -11.14
CA PRO A 654 18.58 15.43 -10.22
C PRO A 654 17.10 15.46 -10.57
N SER A 655 16.49 14.28 -10.69
CA SER A 655 15.05 14.16 -10.91
C SER A 655 14.20 14.39 -9.65
N LEU A 656 14.85 14.49 -8.47
CA LEU A 656 14.32 14.74 -7.12
C LEU A 656 13.28 13.73 -6.59
N ARG A 657 12.59 12.97 -7.46
CA ARG A 657 11.74 11.81 -7.17
C ARG A 657 11.79 10.84 -8.35
N GLY A 658 11.46 9.56 -8.13
CA GLY A 658 11.38 8.54 -9.18
C GLY A 658 12.71 7.86 -9.52
N GLY A 659 12.92 7.54 -10.79
CA GLY A 659 14.14 6.92 -11.34
C GLY A 659 14.80 7.80 -12.41
N PHE A 660 15.87 7.31 -13.04
CA PHE A 660 16.66 8.07 -14.03
C PHE A 660 15.93 8.41 -15.33
N HIS A 661 14.92 7.63 -15.71
CA HIS A 661 14.20 7.70 -16.99
C HIS A 661 13.23 8.90 -17.11
N GLN A 662 13.75 10.12 -16.97
CA GLN A 662 13.00 11.37 -16.96
C GLN A 662 13.64 12.42 -17.88
N PRO A 663 13.50 12.29 -19.22
CA PRO A 663 14.19 13.14 -20.19
C PRO A 663 13.92 14.64 -20.05
N ARG A 664 12.72 15.03 -19.59
CA ARG A 664 12.39 16.44 -19.23
C ARG A 664 13.26 17.04 -18.11
N LEU A 665 13.95 16.19 -17.35
CA LEU A 665 14.83 16.58 -16.25
C LEU A 665 16.30 16.34 -16.60
N PHE A 666 16.64 16.09 -17.87
CA PHE A 666 18.01 16.01 -18.29
C PHE A 666 18.64 17.41 -18.33
N GLY A 667 19.89 17.49 -17.88
CA GLY A 667 20.74 18.64 -18.15
C GLY A 667 21.08 18.65 -19.63
N HIS A 668 21.86 19.62 -20.08
CA HIS A 668 22.25 19.71 -21.47
C HIS A 668 23.74 19.88 -21.61
N ILE A 669 24.28 19.27 -22.67
CA ILE A 669 25.64 19.52 -23.12
C ILE A 669 25.59 20.26 -24.44
N ALA A 670 26.47 21.24 -24.61
CA ALA A 670 26.67 21.94 -25.87
C ALA A 670 27.95 21.40 -26.52
N LEU A 671 27.78 20.74 -27.66
CA LEU A 671 28.87 20.24 -28.48
C LEU A 671 29.28 21.39 -29.40
N THR A 672 30.11 22.30 -28.87
CA THR A 672 30.59 23.46 -29.63
C THR A 672 31.49 22.97 -30.78
N GLU A 673 31.35 23.59 -31.95
CA GLU A 673 32.34 23.46 -33.02
C GLU A 673 33.69 24.00 -32.55
#